data_AF-A0A957PX98-F1
#
_entry.id   AF-A0A957PX98-F1
#
_cell.length_a   1.000
_cell.length_b   1.000
_cell.length_c   1.000
_cell.angle_alpha   90.00
_cell.angle_beta   90.00
_cell.angle_gamma   90.00
#
_symmetry.space_group_name_H-M   'P 1'
#
loop_
_entity.id
_entity.type
_entity.pdbx_description
1 polymer ?
#
loop_
_entity_poly.entity_id
_entity_poly.type
_entity_poly.pdbx_seq_one_letter_code
_entity_poly.pdbx_strand_id
1 'polypeptide(L)'
;MAKREQEYKRLELFYQMLVHYLDRPHSDAELGELLGTDRTNIFRIRGLMASLEIPIEETAVRGQYMLPKEFQMNYIHFSNEELAALYLAARRLQQQTRTSQQHVEYALRKLANAMRKPFAESLTRAAGEVQTQEQDDQQQTVFSLLVQSWLEQTPVRIYHTKLHGARRDYVVHPYHIEPSMWNDGNYLIGYSEYHDKIARFKIARIDKVVISGGKFRAATDFDVHHFLQHAWGIWSTDEEPVTVRLRFRKWAIPRLTETVWPNATLTDPAEDGSRIWEMPVAEWREMVPWVRSWGSDVEVLAPVELRNAIEKEIRRLVRTYAVADLPTPPLYQQLWAKTGNGNTQTHPLICHLIDVAQVALALWNESLTASSRAFFADMLKLTPEEAGRTIAFWVGLHDLGKACPAFQQLYEPAIAELQAAGLVFPKVLVKERCYHATITTCTLDAILIEETGLTRRLARQIAQALGGHHGTWPPRSELEAVKQNQIGDAGWQAVRRELVQILRDLLQPATVTQLGRDRLQENTFLTLFSGLTTTADWIGSMEEYFPYIDAPLDPANYVREAAKHAYNALEALQWTGWQPAVAPAAFTDLFPFAPNAVQQEAIKLAAQLDDAALIIVEVTTGAGKTETALYLADHQGAVRRQRGLYIAMPTMATSNQMFSRASTFLQNRYQTAAARPLLIHSQARWLQDNPPPALSVEEDLDGTAAAATRDMSWFLPRKRSLLTPFGVGTVDQTLLSVLQTRHFFVRLFALSNKTIIFDEVHAYDVYMSELFQQLLRWLRMVGATVILLSATLPAATRRRLVEAYTGTEKPELTHAPYPSITWASGAQSGVIPLAATEARPPIALHRIDRNPQSLVEALATNLK
;
A
#
# COMPACT_ATOMS: atom_id res chain seq x y z
N MET A 1 -14.68 -3.47 -77.43
CA MET A 1 -13.87 -3.80 -76.23
C MET A 1 -13.10 -2.58 -75.72
N ALA A 2 -12.33 -1.89 -76.56
CA ALA A 2 -11.54 -0.70 -76.15
C ALA A 2 -12.32 0.40 -75.39
N LYS A 3 -13.55 0.72 -75.81
CA LYS A 3 -14.39 1.75 -75.14
C LYS A 3 -14.80 1.35 -73.70
N ARG A 4 -15.14 0.08 -73.48
CA ARG A 4 -15.49 -0.46 -72.14
C ARG A 4 -14.28 -0.50 -71.20
N GLU A 5 -13.12 -0.86 -71.74
CA GLU A 5 -11.88 -0.91 -70.96
C GLU A 5 -11.43 0.49 -70.53
N GLN A 6 -11.61 1.49 -71.40
CA GLN A 6 -11.33 2.89 -71.09
C GLN A 6 -12.31 3.47 -70.06
N GLU A 7 -13.60 3.09 -70.13
CA GLU A 7 -14.60 3.44 -69.10
C GLU A 7 -14.27 2.81 -67.74
N TYR A 8 -13.80 1.55 -67.72
CA TYR A 8 -13.41 0.86 -66.49
C TYR A 8 -12.20 1.52 -65.82
N LYS A 9 -11.12 1.80 -66.57
CA LYS A 9 -9.93 2.53 -66.07
C LYS A 9 -10.29 3.92 -65.54
N ARG A 10 -11.29 4.57 -66.15
CA ARG A 10 -11.78 5.87 -65.69
C ARG A 10 -12.52 5.78 -64.36
N LEU A 11 -13.31 4.71 -64.16
CA LEU A 11 -14.01 4.42 -62.90
C LEU A 11 -13.02 4.05 -61.79
N GLU A 12 -11.99 3.28 -62.11
CA GLU A 12 -10.92 2.91 -61.18
C GLU A 12 -10.13 4.14 -60.72
N LEU A 13 -9.72 5.00 -61.65
CA LEU A 13 -9.06 6.27 -61.33
C LEU A 13 -9.96 7.18 -60.47
N PHE A 14 -11.26 7.22 -60.76
CA PHE A 14 -12.24 7.94 -59.94
C PHE A 14 -12.26 7.41 -58.50
N TYR A 15 -12.26 6.09 -58.31
CA TYR A 15 -12.27 5.51 -56.97
C TYR A 15 -10.96 5.78 -56.20
N GLN A 16 -9.81 5.60 -56.86
CA GLN A 16 -8.50 5.87 -56.25
C GLN A 16 -8.37 7.34 -55.81
N MET A 17 -8.84 8.28 -56.63
CA MET A 17 -8.87 9.69 -56.26
C MET A 17 -9.74 9.97 -55.03
N LEU A 18 -10.90 9.31 -54.87
CA LEU A 18 -11.73 9.46 -53.67
C LEU A 18 -11.02 9.00 -52.40
N VAL A 19 -10.33 7.86 -52.46
CA VAL A 19 -9.58 7.31 -51.33
C VAL A 19 -8.49 8.30 -50.88
N HIS A 20 -7.74 8.88 -51.81
CA HIS A 20 -6.71 9.85 -51.47
C HIS A 20 -7.28 11.16 -50.90
N TYR A 21 -8.38 11.68 -51.46
CA TYR A 21 -9.00 12.90 -50.93
C TYR A 21 -9.63 12.73 -49.54
N LEU A 22 -9.93 11.51 -49.10
CA LEU A 22 -10.35 11.21 -47.72
C LEU A 22 -9.19 11.22 -46.73
N ASP A 23 -8.01 10.76 -47.16
CA ASP A 23 -6.85 10.62 -46.29
C ASP A 23 -6.23 11.97 -45.96
N ARG A 24 -5.91 12.78 -47.00
CA ARG A 24 -5.30 14.10 -46.82
C ARG A 24 -5.51 15.02 -48.04
N PRO A 25 -5.19 16.32 -47.91
CA PRO A 25 -5.20 17.22 -49.05
C PRO A 25 -4.17 16.84 -50.11
N HIS A 26 -4.59 16.90 -51.37
CA HIS A 26 -3.73 16.66 -52.52
C HIS A 26 -3.95 17.70 -53.62
N SER A 27 -2.89 18.07 -54.32
CA SER A 27 -2.99 18.82 -55.58
C SER A 27 -3.21 17.90 -56.78
N ASP A 28 -3.79 18.44 -57.86
CA ASP A 28 -4.00 17.67 -59.11
C ASP A 28 -2.67 17.14 -59.71
N ALA A 29 -1.54 17.81 -59.42
CA ALA A 29 -0.22 17.39 -59.89
C ALA A 29 0.32 16.19 -59.09
N GLU A 30 0.22 16.26 -57.76
CA GLU A 30 0.64 15.17 -56.87
C GLU A 30 -0.18 13.90 -57.10
N LEU A 31 -1.51 14.03 -57.28
CA LEU A 31 -2.36 12.88 -57.61
C LEU A 31 -2.07 12.29 -58.98
N GLY A 32 -1.70 13.13 -59.96
CA GLY A 32 -1.27 12.66 -61.27
C GLY A 32 -0.04 11.77 -61.15
N GLU A 33 0.96 12.20 -60.38
CA GLU A 33 2.18 11.44 -60.13
C GLU A 33 1.90 10.13 -59.35
N LEU A 34 1.12 10.20 -58.26
CA LEU A 34 0.77 9.03 -57.43
C LEU A 34 -0.01 7.96 -58.20
N LEU A 35 -0.95 8.37 -59.05
CA LEU A 35 -1.85 7.47 -59.77
C LEU A 35 -1.37 7.15 -61.19
N GLY A 36 -0.17 7.59 -61.56
CA GLY A 36 0.42 7.32 -62.87
C GLY A 36 -0.39 7.90 -64.04
N THR A 37 -0.99 9.08 -63.88
CA THR A 37 -1.82 9.74 -64.89
C THR A 37 -1.51 11.24 -65.00
N ASP A 38 -2.01 11.91 -66.04
CA ASP A 38 -1.73 13.33 -66.23
C ASP A 38 -2.66 14.22 -65.37
N ARG A 39 -2.14 15.41 -65.00
CA ARG A 39 -2.88 16.42 -64.22
C ARG A 39 -4.22 16.81 -64.85
N THR A 40 -4.31 16.80 -66.18
CA THR A 40 -5.55 17.16 -66.91
C THR A 40 -6.62 16.09 -66.71
N ASN A 41 -6.23 14.83 -66.63
CA ASN A 41 -7.11 13.71 -66.37
C ASN A 41 -7.64 13.76 -64.93
N ILE A 42 -6.79 14.03 -63.94
CA ILE A 42 -7.20 14.28 -62.54
C ILE A 42 -8.21 15.43 -62.46
N PHE A 43 -7.91 16.57 -63.09
CA PHE A 43 -8.81 17.73 -63.15
C PHE A 43 -10.18 17.36 -63.76
N ARG A 44 -10.19 16.60 -64.87
CA ARG A 44 -11.43 16.15 -65.53
C ARG A 44 -12.24 15.21 -64.65
N ILE A 45 -11.60 14.29 -63.93
CA ILE A 45 -12.26 13.35 -63.03
C ILE A 45 -12.81 14.07 -61.79
N ARG A 46 -12.07 15.04 -61.23
CA ARG A 46 -12.56 15.90 -60.15
C ARG A 46 -13.75 16.75 -60.59
N GLY A 47 -13.74 17.26 -61.82
CA GLY A 47 -14.91 17.93 -62.41
C GLY A 47 -16.12 17.00 -62.55
N LEU A 48 -15.90 15.73 -62.89
CA LEU A 48 -16.95 14.70 -62.90
C LEU A 48 -17.48 14.43 -61.48
N MET A 49 -16.61 14.33 -60.48
CA MET A 49 -17.00 14.19 -59.07
C MET A 49 -17.89 15.34 -58.61
N ALA A 50 -17.52 16.59 -58.96
CA ALA A 50 -18.35 17.76 -58.66
C ALA A 50 -19.73 17.70 -59.34
N SER A 51 -19.82 17.19 -60.58
CA SER A 51 -21.09 16.97 -61.27
C SER A 51 -21.96 15.86 -60.66
N LEU A 52 -21.35 14.98 -59.87
CA LEU A 52 -22.02 13.94 -59.09
C LEU A 52 -22.29 14.38 -57.64
N GLU A 53 -22.23 15.69 -57.37
CA GLU A 53 -22.47 16.30 -56.06
C GLU A 53 -21.53 15.79 -54.94
N ILE A 54 -20.36 15.27 -55.32
CA ILE A 54 -19.33 14.90 -54.34
C ILE A 54 -18.64 16.18 -53.87
N PRO A 55 -18.69 16.52 -52.56
CA PRO A 55 -18.25 17.81 -52.04
C PRO A 55 -16.74 17.86 -51.91
N ILE A 56 -16.01 18.04 -53.01
CA ILE A 56 -14.55 18.21 -52.97
C ILE A 56 -14.25 19.70 -52.73
N GLU A 57 -13.65 20.01 -51.58
CA GLU A 57 -13.36 21.37 -51.16
C GLU A 57 -11.89 21.72 -51.41
N GLU A 58 -11.64 22.97 -51.81
CA GLU A 58 -10.28 23.51 -51.87
C GLU A 58 -9.85 23.94 -50.47
N THR A 59 -8.67 23.52 -50.05
CA THR A 59 -8.13 23.87 -48.73
C THR A 59 -7.65 25.33 -48.68
N ALA A 60 -7.18 25.79 -47.52
CA ALA A 60 -6.53 27.10 -47.39
C ALA A 60 -5.27 27.24 -48.27
N VAL A 61 -4.65 26.12 -48.67
CA VAL A 61 -3.55 26.10 -49.64
C VAL A 61 -4.14 26.00 -51.05
N ARG A 62 -3.98 27.06 -51.83
CA ARG A 62 -4.52 27.17 -53.18
C ARG A 62 -4.05 26.00 -54.06
N GLY A 63 -4.99 25.32 -54.70
CA GLY A 63 -4.75 24.19 -55.59
C GLY A 63 -4.64 22.83 -54.91
N GLN A 64 -4.88 22.74 -53.59
CA GLN A 64 -5.05 21.47 -52.87
C GLN A 64 -6.52 21.22 -52.55
N TYR A 65 -6.97 19.99 -52.79
CA TYR A 65 -8.36 19.58 -52.61
C TYR A 65 -8.45 18.42 -51.61
N MET A 66 -9.55 18.34 -50.85
CA MET A 66 -9.88 17.19 -50.01
C MET A 66 -11.40 17.00 -49.89
N LEU A 67 -11.82 15.86 -49.34
CA LEU A 67 -13.20 15.66 -48.93
C LEU A 67 -13.41 16.14 -47.48
N PRO A 68 -14.56 16.77 -47.16
CA PRO A 68 -14.97 17.08 -45.80
C PRO A 68 -14.93 15.83 -44.92
N LYS A 69 -14.59 16.01 -43.64
CA LYS A 69 -14.52 14.89 -42.68
C LYS A 69 -15.86 14.20 -42.48
N GLU A 70 -16.95 14.91 -42.77
CA GLU A 70 -18.33 14.44 -42.65
C GLU A 70 -18.78 13.62 -43.88
N PHE A 71 -17.99 13.61 -44.96
CA PHE A 71 -18.33 12.85 -46.17
C PHE A 71 -18.12 11.35 -45.95
N GLN A 72 -19.19 10.57 -46.15
CA GLN A 72 -19.15 9.12 -46.05
C GLN A 72 -19.14 8.47 -47.43
N MET A 73 -18.15 7.61 -47.70
CA MET A 73 -18.20 6.74 -48.87
C MET A 73 -19.21 5.63 -48.68
N ASN A 74 -20.29 5.66 -49.46
CA ASN A 74 -21.37 4.67 -49.40
C ASN A 74 -21.06 3.37 -50.17
N TYR A 75 -19.95 3.31 -50.92
CA TYR A 75 -19.58 2.15 -51.73
C TYR A 75 -18.08 1.83 -51.58
N ILE A 76 -17.79 0.65 -51.02
CA ILE A 76 -16.43 0.08 -50.93
C ILE A 76 -16.41 -1.18 -51.81
N HIS A 77 -15.42 -1.30 -52.68
CA HIS A 77 -15.24 -2.50 -53.50
C HIS A 77 -14.35 -3.49 -52.74
N PHE A 78 -14.81 -4.72 -52.56
CA PHE A 78 -14.02 -5.80 -51.96
C PHE A 78 -13.80 -6.91 -52.99
N SER A 79 -12.60 -7.49 -53.00
CA SER A 79 -12.31 -8.74 -53.70
C SER A 79 -13.05 -9.93 -53.06
N ASN A 80 -13.11 -11.06 -53.75
CA ASN A 80 -13.72 -12.26 -53.17
C ASN A 80 -12.91 -12.79 -51.97
N GLU A 81 -11.58 -12.65 -52.00
CA GLU A 81 -10.66 -13.01 -50.92
C GLU A 81 -10.83 -12.08 -49.70
N GLU A 82 -10.99 -10.77 -49.93
CA GLU A 82 -11.25 -9.79 -48.88
C GLU A 82 -12.61 -10.02 -48.22
N LEU A 83 -13.65 -10.31 -49.01
CA LEU A 83 -14.97 -10.68 -48.49
C LEU A 83 -14.92 -11.99 -47.70
N ALA A 84 -14.11 -12.96 -48.13
CA ALA A 84 -13.92 -14.21 -47.38
C ALA A 84 -13.18 -13.97 -46.05
N ALA A 85 -12.19 -13.07 -46.00
CA ALA A 85 -11.51 -12.68 -44.77
C ALA A 85 -12.48 -11.98 -43.79
N LEU A 86 -13.30 -11.05 -44.30
CA LEU A 86 -14.36 -10.40 -43.51
C LEU A 86 -15.40 -11.41 -43.02
N TYR A 87 -15.75 -12.41 -43.84
CA TYR A 87 -16.63 -13.51 -43.44
C TYR A 87 -16.06 -14.30 -42.27
N LEU A 88 -14.77 -14.67 -42.31
CA LEU A 88 -14.12 -15.42 -41.23
C LEU A 88 -14.04 -14.59 -39.94
N ALA A 89 -13.72 -13.31 -40.04
CA ALA A 89 -13.71 -12.39 -38.90
C ALA A 89 -15.10 -12.28 -38.26
N ALA A 90 -16.14 -12.10 -39.08
CA ALA A 90 -17.50 -11.96 -38.61
C ALA A 90 -18.06 -13.27 -38.02
N ARG A 91 -17.68 -14.43 -38.56
CA ARG A 91 -18.06 -15.74 -38.01
C ARG A 91 -17.38 -16.01 -36.66
N ARG A 92 -16.10 -15.63 -36.51
CA ARG A 92 -15.40 -15.72 -35.23
C ARG A 92 -16.07 -14.84 -34.17
N LEU A 93 -16.43 -13.61 -34.52
CA LEU A 93 -17.15 -12.70 -33.62
C LEU A 93 -18.49 -13.29 -33.17
N GLN A 94 -19.27 -13.87 -34.09
CA GLN A 94 -20.56 -14.49 -33.77
C GLN A 94 -20.45 -15.73 -32.85
N GLN A 95 -19.42 -16.55 -33.02
CA GLN A 95 -19.21 -17.73 -32.16
C GLN A 95 -18.83 -17.36 -30.72
N GLN A 96 -18.40 -16.11 -30.51
CA GLN A 96 -17.83 -15.63 -29.26
C GLN A 96 -18.80 -14.73 -28.46
N THR A 97 -19.86 -14.23 -29.09
CA THR A 97 -20.90 -13.46 -28.39
C THR A 97 -21.90 -14.40 -27.72
N ARG A 98 -22.05 -14.25 -26.39
CA ARG A 98 -23.15 -14.90 -25.64
C ARG A 98 -24.44 -14.09 -25.72
N THR A 99 -24.32 -12.77 -25.80
CA THR A 99 -25.44 -11.83 -25.83
C THR A 99 -25.72 -11.37 -27.25
N SER A 100 -27.00 -11.19 -27.56
CA SER A 100 -27.44 -10.62 -28.83
C SER A 100 -26.93 -9.19 -28.93
N GLN A 101 -26.03 -8.93 -29.88
CA GLN A 101 -25.55 -7.59 -30.19
C GLN A 101 -26.14 -7.16 -31.52
N GLN A 102 -27.09 -6.23 -31.49
CA GLN A 102 -27.78 -5.72 -32.69
C GLN A 102 -26.79 -5.21 -33.75
N HIS A 103 -25.71 -4.53 -33.33
CA HIS A 103 -24.68 -4.02 -34.25
C HIS A 103 -23.94 -5.14 -35.00
N VAL A 104 -23.71 -6.29 -34.36
CA VAL A 104 -23.10 -7.47 -34.98
C VAL A 104 -24.07 -8.11 -35.97
N GLU A 105 -25.35 -8.24 -35.60
CA GLU A 105 -26.40 -8.71 -36.52
C GLU A 105 -26.47 -7.82 -37.78
N TYR A 106 -26.54 -6.50 -37.60
CA TYR A 106 -26.61 -5.56 -38.71
C TYR A 106 -25.35 -5.60 -39.57
N ALA A 107 -24.16 -5.70 -38.97
CA ALA A 107 -22.91 -5.85 -39.71
C ALA A 107 -22.90 -7.14 -40.55
N LEU A 108 -23.31 -8.27 -39.97
CA LEU A 108 -23.43 -9.56 -40.66
C LEU A 108 -24.43 -9.50 -41.82
N ARG A 109 -25.59 -8.87 -41.65
CA ARG A 109 -26.59 -8.67 -42.72
C ARG A 109 -26.06 -7.75 -43.82
N LYS A 110 -25.36 -6.68 -43.48
CA LYS A 110 -24.74 -5.78 -44.47
C LYS A 110 -23.67 -6.52 -45.29
N LEU A 111 -22.83 -7.33 -44.65
CA LEU A 111 -21.86 -8.19 -45.33
C LEU A 111 -22.55 -9.25 -46.21
N ALA A 112 -23.63 -9.87 -45.72
CA ALA A 112 -24.41 -10.84 -46.50
C ALA A 112 -24.95 -10.23 -47.80
N ASN A 113 -25.42 -8.98 -47.74
CA ASN A 113 -25.91 -8.25 -48.91
C ASN A 113 -24.81 -7.89 -49.93
N ALA A 114 -23.55 -7.79 -49.48
CA ALA A 114 -22.41 -7.50 -50.33
C ALA A 114 -21.81 -8.77 -50.97
N MET A 115 -22.11 -9.96 -50.45
CA MET A 115 -21.54 -11.23 -50.89
C MET A 115 -22.48 -12.02 -51.81
N ARG A 116 -21.91 -12.90 -52.64
CA ARG A 116 -22.68 -13.89 -53.42
C ARG A 116 -22.90 -15.17 -52.63
N LYS A 117 -23.82 -16.02 -53.08
CA LYS A 117 -23.97 -17.39 -52.57
C LYS A 117 -22.68 -18.20 -52.83
N PRO A 118 -22.29 -19.11 -51.91
CA PRO A 118 -23.01 -19.54 -50.71
C PRO A 118 -22.73 -18.72 -49.43
N PHE A 119 -21.78 -17.77 -49.46
CA PHE A 119 -21.38 -17.01 -48.28
C PHE A 119 -22.50 -16.13 -47.71
N ALA A 120 -23.29 -15.49 -48.58
CA ALA A 120 -24.45 -14.67 -48.18
C ALA A 120 -25.48 -15.44 -47.35
N GLU A 121 -25.76 -16.71 -47.70
CA GLU A 121 -26.70 -17.55 -46.96
C GLU A 121 -26.15 -17.93 -45.58
N SER A 122 -24.84 -18.20 -45.50
CA SER A 122 -24.17 -18.53 -44.23
C SER A 122 -24.14 -17.33 -43.28
N LEU A 123 -23.87 -16.12 -43.77
CA LEU A 123 -23.92 -14.89 -42.97
C LEU A 123 -25.33 -14.53 -42.54
N THR A 124 -26.33 -14.75 -43.39
CA THR A 124 -27.74 -14.52 -43.04
C THR A 124 -28.17 -15.46 -41.93
N ARG A 125 -27.74 -16.74 -41.99
CA ARG A 125 -27.96 -17.70 -40.90
C ARG A 125 -27.23 -17.28 -39.62
N ALA A 126 -25.97 -16.85 -39.73
CA ALA A 126 -25.19 -16.37 -38.59
C ALA A 126 -25.85 -15.15 -37.93
N ALA A 127 -26.38 -14.21 -38.71
CA ALA A 127 -27.14 -13.06 -38.18
C ALA A 127 -28.40 -13.52 -37.44
N GLY A 128 -29.14 -14.49 -37.99
CA GLY A 128 -30.28 -15.10 -37.32
C GLY A 128 -29.91 -15.79 -35.99
N GLU A 129 -28.76 -16.47 -35.94
CA GLU A 129 -28.22 -17.08 -34.72
C GLU A 129 -27.86 -16.05 -33.65
N VAL A 130 -27.33 -14.87 -34.00
CA VAL A 130 -27.09 -13.78 -33.04
C VAL A 130 -28.41 -13.23 -32.47
N GLN A 131 -29.48 -13.24 -33.28
CA GLN A 131 -30.78 -12.72 -32.88
C GLN A 131 -31.49 -13.62 -31.85
N THR A 132 -31.15 -14.92 -31.81
CA THR A 132 -31.70 -15.89 -30.84
C THR A 132 -30.89 -15.99 -29.55
N GLN A 133 -29.78 -15.26 -29.43
CA GLN A 133 -28.95 -15.19 -28.22
C GLN A 133 -29.60 -14.35 -27.10
N GLU A 134 -29.05 -14.43 -25.89
CA GLU A 134 -29.52 -13.73 -24.68
C GLU A 134 -29.52 -12.21 -24.89
N GLN A 135 -30.66 -11.52 -24.69
CA GLN A 135 -30.72 -10.06 -24.85
C GLN A 135 -30.17 -9.35 -23.62
N ASP A 136 -29.24 -8.41 -23.84
CA ASP A 136 -28.65 -7.54 -22.82
C ASP A 136 -28.60 -6.09 -23.35
N ASP A 137 -29.73 -5.39 -23.23
CA ASP A 137 -29.89 -4.01 -23.71
C ASP A 137 -28.93 -3.03 -23.01
N GLN A 138 -28.51 -3.37 -21.78
CA GLN A 138 -27.59 -2.57 -20.99
C GLN A 138 -26.18 -2.63 -21.59
N GLN A 139 -25.68 -3.81 -21.95
CA GLN A 139 -24.38 -3.95 -22.63
C GLN A 139 -24.36 -3.32 -24.02
N GLN A 140 -25.46 -3.38 -24.76
CA GLN A 140 -25.57 -2.70 -26.06
C GLN A 140 -25.44 -1.17 -25.92
N THR A 141 -26.09 -0.62 -24.89
CA THR A 141 -26.02 0.81 -24.57
C THR A 141 -24.60 1.21 -24.14
N VAL A 142 -23.97 0.41 -23.28
CA VAL A 142 -22.58 0.60 -22.83
C VAL A 142 -21.64 0.66 -24.03
N PHE A 143 -21.68 -0.33 -24.92
CA PHE A 143 -20.80 -0.38 -26.09
C PHE A 143 -21.01 0.84 -27.00
N SER A 144 -22.27 1.21 -27.28
CA SER A 144 -22.59 2.35 -28.14
C SER A 144 -22.05 3.67 -27.57
N LEU A 145 -22.21 3.90 -26.26
CA LEU A 145 -21.71 5.10 -25.59
C LEU A 145 -20.17 5.15 -25.56
N LEU A 146 -19.49 4.01 -25.40
CA LEU A 146 -18.03 3.94 -25.43
C LEU A 146 -17.48 4.22 -26.84
N VAL A 147 -18.09 3.66 -27.88
CA VAL A 147 -17.70 3.95 -29.28
C VAL A 147 -17.93 5.43 -29.60
N GLN A 148 -19.07 5.99 -29.19
CA GLN A 148 -19.33 7.42 -29.36
C GLN A 148 -18.26 8.26 -28.67
N SER A 149 -17.97 7.97 -27.40
CA SER A 149 -16.99 8.70 -26.60
C SER A 149 -15.56 8.61 -27.16
N TRP A 150 -15.19 7.45 -27.70
CA TRP A 150 -13.91 7.25 -28.38
C TRP A 150 -13.80 8.11 -29.65
N LEU A 151 -14.84 8.13 -30.50
CA LEU A 151 -14.86 8.91 -31.74
C LEU A 151 -14.91 10.42 -31.49
N GLU A 152 -15.70 10.85 -30.50
CA GLU A 152 -15.90 12.27 -30.18
C GLU A 152 -14.83 12.84 -29.24
N GLN A 153 -13.95 11.99 -28.71
CA GLN A 153 -12.95 12.30 -27.68
C GLN A 153 -13.57 13.01 -26.46
N THR A 154 -14.64 12.43 -25.94
CA THR A 154 -15.33 12.92 -24.72
C THR A 154 -15.04 12.00 -23.54
N PRO A 155 -14.72 12.49 -22.34
CA PRO A 155 -14.51 11.62 -21.18
C PRO A 155 -15.80 10.90 -20.77
N VAL A 156 -15.66 9.71 -20.18
CA VAL A 156 -16.79 8.91 -19.69
C VAL A 156 -16.59 8.49 -18.24
N ARG A 157 -17.67 8.52 -17.47
CA ARG A 157 -17.73 7.86 -16.16
C ARG A 157 -18.29 6.46 -16.34
N ILE A 158 -17.48 5.46 -16.05
CA ILE A 158 -17.83 4.04 -16.16
C ILE A 158 -18.04 3.44 -14.77
N TYR A 159 -18.98 2.52 -14.63
CA TYR A 159 -19.20 1.73 -13.41
C TYR A 159 -18.76 0.31 -13.69
N HIS A 160 -17.62 -0.11 -13.12
CA HIS A 160 -16.94 -1.36 -13.46
C HIS A 160 -16.81 -2.28 -12.25
N THR A 161 -17.17 -3.55 -12.45
CA THR A 161 -17.13 -4.60 -11.42
C THR A 161 -15.92 -5.52 -11.65
N LYS A 162 -15.03 -5.64 -10.66
CA LYS A 162 -13.86 -6.55 -10.76
C LYS A 162 -14.32 -8.02 -10.61
N LEU A 163 -13.57 -8.97 -11.19
CA LEU A 163 -13.92 -10.40 -11.18
C LEU A 163 -14.17 -10.97 -9.77
N HIS A 164 -13.46 -10.45 -8.76
CA HIS A 164 -13.59 -10.82 -7.35
C HIS A 164 -13.57 -9.59 -6.43
N GLY A 165 -14.29 -8.51 -6.78
CA GLY A 165 -14.23 -7.28 -5.99
C GLY A 165 -15.48 -6.41 -6.06
N ALA A 166 -15.50 -5.37 -5.23
CA ALA A 166 -16.58 -4.41 -5.20
C ALA A 166 -16.66 -3.59 -6.50
N ARG A 167 -17.89 -3.25 -6.88
CA ARG A 167 -18.20 -2.30 -7.95
C ARG A 167 -17.59 -0.93 -7.62
N ARG A 168 -16.94 -0.31 -8.60
CA ARG A 168 -16.38 1.05 -8.50
C ARG A 168 -16.66 1.84 -9.75
N ASP A 169 -16.65 3.16 -9.63
CA ASP A 169 -16.74 4.07 -10.74
C ASP A 169 -15.40 4.73 -11.07
N TYR A 170 -15.15 4.95 -12.35
CA TYR A 170 -13.92 5.52 -12.89
C TYR A 170 -14.27 6.60 -13.92
N VAL A 171 -13.54 7.71 -13.90
CA VAL A 171 -13.53 8.66 -15.03
C VAL A 171 -12.40 8.24 -15.96
N VAL A 172 -12.73 8.02 -17.23
CA VAL A 172 -11.84 7.44 -18.24
C VAL A 172 -11.92 8.28 -19.51
N HIS A 173 -10.77 8.50 -20.14
CA HIS A 173 -10.61 9.20 -21.41
C HIS A 173 -10.31 8.13 -22.48
N PRO A 174 -11.29 7.68 -23.28
CA PRO A 174 -11.14 6.53 -24.18
C PRO A 174 -10.15 6.75 -25.32
N TYR A 175 -9.06 5.99 -25.35
CA TYR A 175 -8.05 6.10 -26.41
C TYR A 175 -8.22 5.01 -27.47
N HIS A 176 -8.61 3.80 -27.05
CA HIS A 176 -8.76 2.66 -27.95
C HIS A 176 -9.73 1.61 -27.39
N ILE A 177 -10.32 0.80 -28.28
CA ILE A 177 -11.03 -0.43 -27.92
C ILE A 177 -10.29 -1.61 -28.53
N GLU A 178 -9.72 -2.47 -27.70
CA GLU A 178 -8.86 -3.59 -28.12
C GLU A 178 -9.56 -4.94 -27.86
N PRO A 179 -9.70 -5.81 -28.87
CA PRO A 179 -10.10 -7.19 -28.65
C PRO A 179 -8.93 -8.00 -28.05
N SER A 180 -9.18 -8.81 -27.01
CA SER A 180 -8.14 -9.67 -26.45
C SER A 180 -7.82 -10.85 -27.37
N MET A 181 -6.53 -11.18 -27.48
CA MET A 181 -6.06 -12.31 -28.29
C MET A 181 -6.38 -13.68 -27.67
N TRP A 182 -6.55 -13.76 -26.34
CA TRP A 182 -6.62 -15.02 -25.58
C TRP A 182 -7.91 -15.23 -24.81
N ASN A 183 -8.61 -14.15 -24.49
CA ASN A 183 -9.96 -14.24 -23.96
C ASN A 183 -10.89 -13.52 -24.93
N ASP A 184 -12.10 -14.01 -25.11
CA ASP A 184 -13.04 -13.46 -26.10
C ASP A 184 -13.68 -12.12 -25.64
N GLY A 185 -12.91 -11.28 -24.95
CA GLY A 185 -13.35 -10.03 -24.36
C GLY A 185 -12.77 -8.81 -25.07
N ASN A 186 -13.61 -7.77 -25.21
CA ASN A 186 -13.19 -6.44 -25.64
C ASN A 186 -12.84 -5.57 -24.44
N TYR A 187 -11.81 -4.76 -24.58
CA TYR A 187 -11.30 -3.91 -23.51
C TYR A 187 -11.23 -2.45 -23.97
N LEU A 188 -11.66 -1.56 -23.09
CA LEU A 188 -11.47 -0.14 -23.21
C LEU A 188 -10.07 0.21 -22.67
N ILE A 189 -9.23 0.82 -23.51
CA ILE A 189 -7.94 1.39 -23.14
C ILE A 189 -8.07 2.90 -23.11
N GLY A 190 -7.68 3.53 -22.02
CA GLY A 190 -7.75 4.99 -21.89
C GLY A 190 -7.12 5.50 -20.61
N TYR A 191 -6.80 6.79 -20.58
CA TYR A 191 -6.31 7.42 -19.36
C TYR A 191 -7.40 7.44 -18.30
N SER A 192 -7.09 6.92 -17.09
CA SER A 192 -8.00 6.91 -15.96
C SER A 192 -7.54 7.88 -14.89
N GLU A 193 -8.38 8.86 -14.57
CA GLU A 193 -8.09 9.87 -13.54
C GLU A 193 -7.92 9.26 -12.15
N TYR A 194 -8.57 8.12 -11.89
CA TYR A 194 -8.45 7.41 -10.62
C TYR A 194 -7.08 6.73 -10.45
N HIS A 195 -6.53 6.19 -11.54
CA HIS A 195 -5.24 5.50 -11.53
C HIS A 195 -4.07 6.43 -11.87
N ASP A 196 -4.38 7.64 -12.33
CA ASP A 196 -3.44 8.62 -12.88
C ASP A 196 -2.51 8.04 -13.95
N LYS A 197 -3.04 7.12 -14.77
CA LYS A 197 -2.32 6.47 -15.87
C LYS A 197 -3.27 5.84 -16.89
N ILE A 198 -2.72 5.35 -17.99
CA ILE A 198 -3.46 4.56 -18.99
C ILE A 198 -3.88 3.24 -18.32
N ALA A 199 -5.19 3.05 -18.22
CA ALA A 199 -5.82 1.89 -17.60
C ALA A 199 -6.70 1.16 -18.60
N ARG A 200 -7.13 -0.04 -18.19
CA ARG A 200 -7.80 -1.00 -19.06
C ARG A 200 -9.02 -1.57 -18.36
N PHE A 201 -10.15 -1.56 -19.05
CA PHE A 201 -11.42 -1.98 -18.49
C PHE A 201 -12.07 -3.01 -19.40
N LYS A 202 -12.39 -4.20 -18.87
CA LYS A 202 -13.11 -5.22 -19.64
C LYS A 202 -14.52 -4.72 -19.88
N ILE A 203 -14.91 -4.51 -21.14
CA ILE A 203 -16.19 -3.88 -21.49
C ILE A 203 -17.37 -4.68 -20.92
N ALA A 204 -17.31 -6.01 -21.00
CA ALA A 204 -18.32 -6.91 -20.44
C ALA A 204 -18.51 -6.81 -18.91
N ARG A 205 -17.65 -6.07 -18.19
CA ARG A 205 -17.74 -5.82 -16.75
C ARG A 205 -18.11 -4.37 -16.42
N ILE A 206 -18.39 -3.55 -17.43
CA ILE A 206 -18.90 -2.20 -17.27
C ILE A 206 -20.42 -2.29 -17.23
N ASP A 207 -20.99 -1.99 -16.07
CA ASP A 207 -22.44 -2.01 -15.88
C ASP A 207 -23.08 -0.78 -16.53
N LYS A 208 -22.44 0.39 -16.41
CA LYS A 208 -23.04 1.66 -16.83
C LYS A 208 -21.97 2.62 -17.33
N VAL A 209 -22.32 3.42 -18.32
CA VAL A 209 -21.51 4.50 -18.87
C VAL A 209 -22.32 5.79 -18.81
N VAL A 210 -21.67 6.89 -18.41
CA VAL A 210 -22.24 8.24 -18.45
C VAL A 210 -21.21 9.14 -19.13
N ILE A 211 -21.58 9.73 -20.27
CA ILE A 211 -20.73 10.71 -20.96
C ILE A 211 -20.58 11.92 -20.04
N SER A 212 -19.34 12.33 -19.82
CA SER A 212 -18.98 13.49 -19.01
C SER A 212 -18.80 14.71 -19.92
N GLY A 213 -19.02 15.91 -19.38
CA GLY A 213 -18.85 17.15 -20.16
C GLY A 213 -17.38 17.44 -20.47
N GLY A 214 -17.13 18.04 -21.64
CA GLY A 214 -15.79 18.42 -22.10
C GLY A 214 -15.25 17.52 -23.22
N LYS A 215 -14.26 18.02 -23.97
CA LYS A 215 -13.49 17.25 -24.93
C LYS A 215 -12.06 17.11 -24.44
N PHE A 216 -11.45 15.96 -24.64
CA PHE A 216 -10.02 15.77 -24.46
C PHE A 216 -9.36 15.60 -25.83
N ARG A 217 -8.03 15.72 -25.87
CA ARG A 217 -7.24 15.31 -27.03
C ARG A 217 -6.35 14.18 -26.56
N ALA A 218 -6.46 13.01 -27.18
CA ALA A 218 -5.55 11.91 -26.90
C ALA A 218 -4.10 12.37 -27.11
N ALA A 219 -3.18 11.91 -26.26
CA ALA A 219 -1.77 12.24 -26.36
C ALA A 219 -1.24 11.84 -27.76
N THR A 220 -0.55 12.76 -28.45
CA THR A 220 -0.13 12.56 -29.84
C THR A 220 0.92 11.46 -30.03
N ASP A 221 1.51 11.00 -28.94
CA ASP A 221 2.57 10.00 -28.81
C ASP A 221 2.05 8.64 -28.31
N PHE A 222 0.76 8.51 -28.00
CA PHE A 222 0.20 7.22 -27.60
C PHE A 222 0.08 6.27 -28.80
N ASP A 223 0.94 5.26 -28.83
CA ASP A 223 0.89 4.13 -29.78
C ASP A 223 0.44 2.85 -29.06
N VAL A 224 -0.72 2.32 -29.47
CA VAL A 224 -1.29 1.09 -28.91
C VAL A 224 -0.40 -0.13 -29.16
N HIS A 225 0.33 -0.18 -30.29
CA HIS A 225 1.21 -1.29 -30.62
C HIS A 225 2.43 -1.30 -29.70
N HIS A 226 3.04 -0.13 -29.44
CA HIS A 226 4.12 -0.01 -28.46
C HIS A 226 3.63 -0.33 -27.05
N PHE A 227 2.42 0.11 -26.69
CA PHE A 227 1.82 -0.14 -25.37
C PHE A 227 1.52 -1.63 -25.11
N LEU A 228 1.26 -2.42 -26.14
CA LEU A 228 0.93 -3.85 -26.02
C LEU A 228 2.10 -4.79 -26.39
N GLN A 229 3.26 -4.28 -26.79
CA GLN A 229 4.38 -5.08 -27.34
C GLN A 229 4.91 -6.19 -26.40
N HIS A 230 4.76 -6.03 -25.08
CA HIS A 230 5.18 -7.00 -24.06
C HIS A 230 4.00 -7.58 -23.27
N ALA A 231 2.76 -7.22 -23.63
CA ALA A 231 1.57 -7.75 -22.97
C ALA A 231 1.31 -9.16 -23.50
N TRP A 232 1.17 -10.15 -22.62
CA TRP A 232 0.72 -11.48 -23.05
C TRP A 232 -0.72 -11.41 -23.53
N GLY A 233 -1.62 -10.88 -22.70
CA GLY A 233 -2.98 -10.51 -23.11
C GLY A 233 -3.14 -9.01 -23.14
N ILE A 234 -3.81 -8.49 -22.12
CA ILE A 234 -4.10 -7.05 -22.00
C ILE A 234 -3.49 -6.50 -20.73
N TRP A 235 -2.88 -7.33 -19.89
CA TRP A 235 -2.22 -6.85 -18.68
C TRP A 235 -0.78 -6.46 -19.01
N SER A 236 -0.42 -5.24 -18.65
CA SER A 236 0.96 -4.78 -18.56
C SER A 236 1.13 -4.06 -17.24
N THR A 237 2.32 -4.18 -16.68
CA THR A 237 2.81 -3.41 -15.55
C THR A 237 3.72 -2.29 -16.07
N ASP A 238 4.05 -1.33 -15.20
CA ASP A 238 5.10 -0.33 -15.46
C ASP A 238 6.51 -0.91 -15.15
N GLU A 239 6.57 -2.20 -14.78
CA GLU A 239 7.79 -2.93 -14.45
C GLU A 239 8.48 -3.46 -15.73
N GLU A 240 9.78 -3.71 -15.65
CA GLU A 240 10.51 -4.29 -16.77
C GLU A 240 9.97 -5.69 -17.11
N PRO A 241 9.78 -6.02 -18.41
CA PRO A 241 9.31 -7.34 -18.83
C PRO A 241 10.20 -8.46 -18.31
N VAL A 242 9.58 -9.49 -17.71
CA VAL A 242 10.28 -10.68 -17.25
C VAL A 242 10.39 -11.68 -18.41
N THR A 243 11.57 -12.26 -18.60
CA THR A 243 11.74 -13.30 -19.62
C THR A 243 11.11 -14.61 -19.19
N VAL A 244 10.05 -15.03 -19.89
CA VAL A 244 9.42 -16.34 -19.72
C VAL A 244 10.15 -17.35 -20.59
N ARG A 245 10.59 -18.47 -19.99
CA ARG A 245 11.27 -19.57 -20.68
C ARG A 245 10.49 -20.86 -20.49
N LEU A 246 10.04 -21.46 -21.58
CA LEU A 246 9.23 -22.67 -21.61
C LEU A 246 9.90 -23.75 -22.46
N ARG A 247 10.03 -24.95 -21.93
CA ARG A 247 10.52 -26.11 -22.70
C ARG A 247 9.33 -26.86 -23.27
N PHE A 248 9.25 -26.92 -24.60
CA PHE A 248 8.25 -27.67 -25.33
C PHE A 248 8.82 -29.00 -25.82
N ARG A 249 8.04 -30.08 -25.68
CA ARG A 249 8.39 -31.40 -26.25
C ARG A 249 8.36 -31.38 -27.78
N LYS A 250 9.16 -32.25 -28.42
CA LYS A 250 9.31 -32.35 -29.89
C LYS A 250 7.99 -32.29 -30.67
N TRP A 251 6.97 -32.99 -30.19
CA TRP A 251 5.70 -33.11 -30.90
C TRP A 251 4.78 -31.90 -30.74
N ALA A 252 5.00 -31.05 -29.73
CA ALA A 252 4.26 -29.81 -29.53
C ALA A 252 4.78 -28.65 -30.38
N ILE A 253 6.01 -28.76 -30.91
CA ILE A 253 6.67 -27.72 -31.71
C ILE A 253 5.87 -27.31 -32.95
N PRO A 254 5.33 -28.22 -33.78
CA PRO A 254 4.54 -27.82 -34.95
C PRO A 254 3.37 -26.91 -34.57
N ARG A 255 2.60 -27.28 -33.53
CA ARG A 255 1.46 -26.50 -33.02
C ARG A 255 1.91 -25.16 -32.42
N LEU A 256 3.06 -25.13 -31.73
CA LEU A 256 3.63 -23.88 -31.22
C LEU A 256 3.96 -22.90 -32.36
N THR A 257 4.50 -23.40 -33.47
CA THR A 257 4.93 -22.60 -34.63
C THR A 257 3.81 -22.19 -35.58
N GLU A 258 2.58 -22.70 -35.41
CA GLU A 258 1.40 -22.22 -36.16
C GLU A 258 1.05 -20.76 -35.83
N THR A 259 1.49 -20.27 -34.67
CA THR A 259 1.31 -18.88 -34.24
C THR A 259 2.66 -18.15 -34.28
N VAL A 260 2.70 -16.99 -34.93
CA VAL A 260 3.87 -16.10 -34.90
C VAL A 260 3.76 -15.20 -33.68
N TRP A 261 4.78 -15.23 -32.84
CA TRP A 261 4.83 -14.47 -31.59
C TRP A 261 5.85 -13.34 -31.75
N PRO A 262 5.41 -12.07 -31.76
CA PRO A 262 6.34 -10.95 -31.76
C PRO A 262 7.30 -11.07 -30.57
N ASN A 263 8.59 -10.90 -30.81
CA ASN A 263 9.65 -10.96 -29.78
C ASN A 263 9.88 -12.32 -29.10
N ALA A 264 9.24 -13.40 -29.57
CA ALA A 264 9.59 -14.74 -29.09
C ALA A 264 10.76 -15.31 -29.88
N THR A 265 11.61 -16.05 -29.17
CA THR A 265 12.69 -16.83 -29.77
C THR A 265 12.47 -18.31 -29.49
N LEU A 266 12.87 -19.15 -30.44
CA LEU A 266 12.84 -20.60 -30.30
C LEU A 266 14.25 -21.12 -30.53
N THR A 267 14.79 -21.78 -29.52
CA THR A 267 16.13 -22.38 -29.58
C THR A 267 16.21 -23.52 -30.60
N ASP A 268 17.45 -23.88 -30.95
CA ASP A 268 17.75 -25.08 -31.71
C ASP A 268 17.28 -26.34 -30.97
N PRO A 269 16.91 -27.41 -31.68
CA PRO A 269 16.41 -28.63 -31.06
C PRO A 269 17.49 -29.30 -30.21
N ALA A 270 17.13 -29.63 -28.97
CA ALA A 270 17.94 -30.43 -28.07
C ALA A 270 18.04 -31.91 -28.56
N GLU A 271 18.86 -32.72 -27.89
CA GLU A 271 19.06 -34.13 -28.25
C GLU A 271 17.77 -34.96 -28.25
N ASP A 272 16.83 -34.65 -27.35
CA ASP A 272 15.51 -35.29 -27.27
C ASP A 272 14.47 -34.68 -28.25
N GLY A 273 14.90 -33.69 -29.05
CA GLY A 273 14.07 -32.93 -29.97
C GLY A 273 13.18 -31.88 -29.30
N SER A 274 13.29 -31.66 -27.99
CA SER A 274 12.64 -30.54 -27.30
C SER A 274 13.24 -29.20 -27.72
N ARG A 275 12.50 -28.12 -27.55
CA ARG A 275 12.99 -26.75 -27.77
C ARG A 275 12.55 -25.84 -26.65
N ILE A 276 13.39 -24.86 -26.33
CA ILE A 276 13.07 -23.79 -25.40
C ILE A 276 12.52 -22.60 -26.20
N TRP A 277 11.31 -22.19 -25.86
CA TRP A 277 10.64 -20.98 -26.31
C TRP A 277 10.81 -19.90 -25.25
N GLU A 278 11.22 -18.70 -25.68
CA GLU A 278 11.53 -17.59 -24.78
C GLU A 278 10.90 -16.30 -25.27
N MET A 279 10.27 -15.55 -24.36
CA MET A 279 9.67 -14.26 -24.70
C MET A 279 9.67 -13.30 -23.49
N PRO A 280 10.00 -12.01 -23.67
CA PRO A 280 9.78 -11.01 -22.64
C PRO A 280 8.28 -10.73 -22.45
N VAL A 281 7.80 -10.83 -21.20
CA VAL A 281 6.39 -10.65 -20.84
C VAL A 281 6.28 -9.73 -19.63
N ALA A 282 5.47 -8.67 -19.75
CA ALA A 282 5.25 -7.70 -18.67
C ALA A 282 4.47 -8.28 -17.48
N GLU A 283 3.50 -9.16 -17.74
CA GLU A 283 2.69 -9.80 -16.70
C GLU A 283 2.39 -11.26 -17.07
N TRP A 284 3.11 -12.18 -16.43
CA TRP A 284 3.06 -13.62 -16.74
C TRP A 284 1.78 -14.30 -16.25
N ARG A 285 1.02 -13.72 -15.32
CA ARG A 285 -0.15 -14.38 -14.72
C ARG A 285 -1.23 -14.72 -15.76
N GLU A 286 -1.34 -13.94 -16.83
CA GLU A 286 -2.26 -14.24 -17.95
C GLU A 286 -1.81 -15.49 -18.75
N MET A 287 -0.58 -15.95 -18.60
CA MET A 287 -0.06 -17.16 -19.25
C MET A 287 -0.48 -18.44 -18.54
N VAL A 288 -0.87 -18.40 -17.27
CA VAL A 288 -1.18 -19.61 -16.48
C VAL A 288 -2.22 -20.50 -17.16
N PRO A 289 -3.38 -19.99 -17.64
CA PRO A 289 -4.36 -20.81 -18.37
C PRO A 289 -3.83 -21.36 -19.69
N TRP A 290 -2.98 -20.58 -20.38
CA TRP A 290 -2.39 -20.98 -21.67
C TRP A 290 -1.39 -22.11 -21.48
N VAL A 291 -0.43 -21.97 -20.56
CA VAL A 291 0.52 -23.03 -20.19
C VAL A 291 -0.24 -24.29 -19.76
N ARG A 292 -1.29 -24.16 -18.94
CA ARG A 292 -2.15 -25.27 -18.53
C ARG A 292 -2.81 -25.99 -19.71
N SER A 293 -3.15 -25.28 -20.80
CA SER A 293 -3.77 -25.88 -21.99
C SER A 293 -2.85 -26.82 -22.78
N TRP A 294 -1.53 -26.72 -22.57
CA TRP A 294 -0.53 -27.62 -23.14
C TRP A 294 -0.28 -28.86 -22.27
N GLY A 295 -0.81 -28.92 -21.05
CA GLY A 295 -0.65 -30.06 -20.16
C GLY A 295 0.82 -30.44 -19.92
N SER A 296 1.17 -31.71 -20.14
CA SER A 296 2.52 -32.26 -19.91
C SER A 296 3.56 -31.90 -20.98
N ASP A 297 3.17 -31.14 -22.00
CA ASP A 297 3.98 -30.91 -23.18
C ASP A 297 4.83 -29.64 -23.10
N VAL A 298 4.57 -28.86 -22.05
CA VAL A 298 5.30 -27.68 -21.65
C VAL A 298 5.81 -27.84 -20.23
N GLU A 299 7.08 -27.50 -20.02
CA GLU A 299 7.66 -27.26 -18.71
C GLU A 299 8.03 -25.78 -18.57
N VAL A 300 7.61 -25.15 -17.46
CA VAL A 300 8.05 -23.79 -17.12
C VAL A 300 9.45 -23.82 -16.51
N LEU A 301 10.40 -23.16 -17.17
CA LEU A 301 11.78 -23.02 -16.67
C LEU A 301 11.98 -21.70 -15.92
N ALA A 302 11.38 -20.61 -16.40
CA ALA A 302 11.42 -19.29 -15.78
C ALA A 302 10.18 -18.47 -16.19
N PRO A 303 9.74 -17.51 -15.36
CA PRO A 303 10.23 -17.21 -14.01
C PRO A 303 9.77 -18.25 -12.96
N VAL A 304 10.42 -18.28 -11.80
CA VAL A 304 10.14 -19.30 -10.75
C VAL A 304 8.72 -19.16 -10.21
N GLU A 305 8.20 -17.93 -10.19
CA GLU A 305 6.86 -17.58 -9.75
C GLU A 305 5.80 -18.20 -10.67
N LEU A 306 6.00 -18.16 -12.00
CA LEU A 306 5.12 -18.83 -12.96
C LEU A 306 5.19 -20.36 -12.79
N ARG A 307 6.39 -20.91 -12.55
CA ARG A 307 6.58 -22.34 -12.30
C ARG A 307 5.82 -22.78 -11.04
N ASN A 308 5.95 -22.02 -9.95
CA ASN A 308 5.26 -22.28 -8.68
C ASN A 308 3.73 -22.18 -8.84
N ALA A 309 3.23 -21.22 -9.63
CA ALA A 309 1.80 -21.09 -9.93
C ALA A 309 1.25 -22.31 -10.68
N ILE A 310 1.99 -22.82 -11.67
CA ILE A 310 1.62 -24.05 -12.39
C ILE A 310 1.72 -25.28 -11.49
N GLU A 311 2.74 -25.37 -10.65
CA GLU A 311 2.87 -26.46 -9.68
C GLU A 311 1.66 -26.50 -8.71
N LYS A 312 1.22 -25.34 -8.22
CA LYS A 312 0.03 -25.20 -7.37
C LYS A 312 -1.23 -25.70 -8.09
N GLU A 313 -1.42 -25.33 -9.35
CA GLU A 313 -2.53 -25.84 -10.17
C GLU A 313 -2.43 -27.36 -10.36
N ILE A 314 -1.24 -27.92 -10.60
CA ILE A 314 -1.03 -29.36 -10.74
C ILE A 314 -1.39 -30.10 -9.45
N ARG A 315 -0.93 -29.62 -8.28
CA ARG A 315 -1.28 -30.21 -6.97
C ARG A 315 -2.80 -30.20 -6.76
N ARG A 316 -3.47 -29.11 -7.14
CA ARG A 316 -4.94 -29.03 -7.11
C ARG A 316 -5.58 -30.06 -8.04
N LEU A 317 -5.10 -30.19 -9.27
CA LEU A 317 -5.59 -31.18 -10.23
C LEU A 317 -5.40 -32.60 -9.72
N VAL A 318 -4.24 -32.94 -9.14
CA VAL A 318 -4.00 -34.26 -8.53
C VAL A 318 -5.02 -34.55 -7.43
N ARG A 319 -5.34 -33.57 -6.56
CA ARG A 319 -6.41 -33.71 -5.55
C ARG A 319 -7.79 -33.86 -6.19
N THR A 320 -8.12 -33.05 -7.19
CA THR A 320 -9.43 -33.07 -7.86
C THR A 320 -9.71 -34.39 -8.58
N TYR A 321 -8.69 -34.96 -9.22
CA TYR A 321 -8.81 -36.20 -9.99
C TYR A 321 -8.35 -37.45 -9.22
N ALA A 322 -7.88 -37.29 -7.98
CA ALA A 322 -7.37 -38.37 -7.13
C ALA A 322 -6.31 -39.26 -7.82
N VAL A 323 -5.40 -38.66 -8.59
CA VAL A 323 -4.46 -39.38 -9.47
C VAL A 323 -3.24 -39.93 -8.71
N ALA A 324 -2.90 -39.32 -7.57
CA ALA A 324 -1.80 -39.74 -6.72
C ALA A 324 -2.04 -39.29 -5.26
N ASP A 325 -1.52 -40.07 -4.32
CA ASP A 325 -1.42 -39.66 -2.93
C ASP A 325 -0.35 -38.56 -2.84
N LEU A 326 -0.79 -37.30 -2.74
CA LEU A 326 0.11 -36.22 -2.37
C LEU A 326 0.48 -36.41 -0.89
N PRO A 327 1.75 -36.18 -0.51
CA PRO A 327 2.14 -36.22 0.89
C PRO A 327 1.25 -35.24 1.67
N THR A 328 0.53 -35.79 2.65
CA THR A 328 -0.30 -34.99 3.54
C THR A 328 0.63 -34.03 4.28
N PRO A 329 0.37 -32.72 4.26
CA PRO A 329 1.19 -31.78 5.01
C PRO A 329 1.17 -32.15 6.49
N PRO A 330 2.29 -31.96 7.22
CA PRO A 330 2.30 -32.14 8.67
C PRO A 330 1.18 -31.34 9.34
N LEU A 331 0.67 -31.83 10.48
CA LEU A 331 -0.48 -31.24 11.15
C LEU A 331 -0.30 -29.75 11.46
N TYR A 332 0.90 -29.33 11.87
CA TYR A 332 1.20 -27.92 12.15
C TYR A 332 1.09 -27.00 10.92
N GLN A 333 1.18 -27.53 9.69
CA GLN A 333 1.03 -26.78 8.44
C GLN A 333 -0.42 -26.78 7.91
N GLN A 334 -1.31 -27.59 8.49
CA GLN A 334 -2.73 -27.63 8.13
C GLN A 334 -3.54 -26.56 8.88
N LEU A 335 -3.02 -26.06 9.99
CA LEU A 335 -3.64 -24.96 10.74
C LEU A 335 -3.55 -23.67 9.95
N TRP A 336 -4.63 -22.91 9.87
CA TRP A 336 -4.65 -21.62 9.18
C TRP A 336 -4.52 -20.45 10.18
N ALA A 337 -3.87 -19.36 9.75
CA ALA A 337 -3.87 -18.08 10.44
C ALA A 337 -4.74 -17.03 9.76
N LYS A 338 -4.75 -17.02 8.41
CA LYS A 338 -5.48 -16.04 7.58
C LYS A 338 -6.26 -16.71 6.47
N THR A 339 -7.33 -16.06 6.03
CA THR A 339 -8.16 -16.49 4.90
C THR A 339 -8.33 -15.33 3.92
N GLY A 340 -8.11 -15.56 2.63
CA GLY A 340 -8.24 -14.51 1.62
C GLY A 340 -9.68 -14.12 1.31
N ASN A 341 -9.84 -12.97 0.65
CA ASN A 341 -11.13 -12.46 0.20
C ASN A 341 -11.86 -13.50 -0.67
N GLY A 342 -12.95 -14.07 -0.12
CA GLY A 342 -13.71 -15.14 -0.76
C GLY A 342 -13.48 -16.54 -0.17
N ASN A 343 -12.67 -16.69 0.89
CA ASN A 343 -12.46 -17.94 1.63
C ASN A 343 -11.90 -19.11 0.80
N THR A 344 -11.24 -18.82 -0.32
CA THR A 344 -10.69 -19.83 -1.25
C THR A 344 -9.21 -20.12 -1.05
N GLN A 345 -8.50 -19.27 -0.29
CA GLN A 345 -7.08 -19.41 0.01
C GLN A 345 -6.87 -19.20 1.51
N THR A 346 -5.96 -19.97 2.08
CA THR A 346 -5.56 -19.83 3.48
C THR A 346 -4.06 -19.62 3.56
N HIS A 347 -3.62 -18.94 4.61
CA HIS A 347 -2.20 -18.84 4.94
C HIS A 347 -1.94 -19.68 6.20
N PRO A 348 -1.03 -20.68 6.15
CA PRO A 348 -0.71 -21.53 7.28
C PRO A 348 -0.29 -20.74 8.51
N LEU A 349 -0.69 -21.21 9.69
CA LEU A 349 -0.37 -20.56 10.95
C LEU A 349 1.14 -20.47 11.15
N ILE A 350 1.87 -21.55 10.91
CA ILE A 350 3.33 -21.56 11.03
C ILE A 350 4.00 -20.49 10.15
N CYS A 351 3.47 -20.22 8.96
CA CYS A 351 3.99 -19.19 8.07
C CYS A 351 3.77 -17.79 8.66
N HIS A 352 2.56 -17.48 9.15
CA HIS A 352 2.30 -16.19 9.81
C HIS A 352 3.16 -15.98 11.07
N LEU A 353 3.36 -17.03 11.88
CA LEU A 353 4.26 -16.95 13.05
C LEU A 353 5.71 -16.65 12.62
N ILE A 354 6.18 -17.26 11.52
CA ILE A 354 7.50 -16.99 10.93
C ILE A 354 7.57 -15.57 10.37
N ASP A 355 6.55 -15.12 9.65
CA ASP A 355 6.48 -13.78 9.05
C ASP A 355 6.63 -12.71 10.11
N VAL A 356 5.82 -12.78 11.17
CA VAL A 356 5.84 -11.81 12.27
C VAL A 356 7.15 -11.87 13.05
N ALA A 357 7.75 -13.06 13.20
CA ALA A 357 9.09 -13.18 13.79
C ALA A 357 10.17 -12.51 12.92
N GLN A 358 10.14 -12.72 11.60
CA GLN A 358 11.09 -12.09 10.67
C GLN A 358 10.89 -10.57 10.60
N VAL A 359 9.65 -10.09 10.66
CA VAL A 359 9.36 -8.65 10.79
C VAL A 359 9.94 -8.09 12.08
N ALA A 360 9.78 -8.77 13.22
CA ALA A 360 10.36 -8.32 14.48
C ALA A 360 11.90 -8.25 14.42
N LEU A 361 12.54 -9.22 13.76
CA LEU A 361 13.99 -9.22 13.55
C LEU A 361 14.43 -8.12 12.59
N ALA A 362 13.69 -7.88 11.51
CA ALA A 362 13.94 -6.79 10.57
C ALA A 362 13.77 -5.41 11.24
N LEU A 363 12.72 -5.23 12.04
CA LEU A 363 12.53 -4.02 12.87
C LEU A 363 13.70 -3.82 13.84
N TRP A 364 14.19 -4.90 14.46
CA TRP A 364 15.33 -4.85 15.37
C TRP A 364 16.60 -4.37 14.67
N ASN A 365 16.91 -4.91 13.49
CA ASN A 365 18.12 -4.62 12.75
C ASN A 365 18.07 -3.25 12.04
N GLU A 366 16.99 -3.00 11.31
CA GLU A 366 16.90 -1.87 10.38
C GLU A 366 16.31 -0.60 11.02
N SER A 367 15.31 -0.74 11.90
CA SER A 367 14.50 0.38 12.38
C SER A 367 14.79 0.81 13.82
N LEU A 368 15.13 -0.11 14.71
CA LEU A 368 15.52 0.23 16.08
C LEU A 368 16.94 0.79 16.10
N THR A 369 17.17 1.81 16.92
CA THR A 369 18.50 2.39 17.09
C THR A 369 19.33 1.57 18.08
N ALA A 370 20.65 1.78 18.07
CA ALA A 370 21.55 1.12 19.01
C ALA A 370 21.15 1.31 20.48
N SER A 371 20.66 2.50 20.86
CA SER A 371 20.17 2.76 22.23
C SER A 371 18.92 1.96 22.57
N SER A 372 17.97 1.83 21.64
CA SER A 372 16.78 1.02 21.86
C SER A 372 17.12 -0.46 21.98
N ARG A 373 18.02 -0.96 21.13
CA ARG A 373 18.51 -2.34 21.22
C ARG A 373 19.24 -2.60 22.54
N ALA A 374 20.08 -1.65 22.98
CA ALA A 374 20.79 -1.76 24.26
C ALA A 374 19.83 -1.86 25.44
N PHE A 375 18.75 -1.07 25.49
CA PHE A 375 17.73 -1.18 26.55
C PHE A 375 17.14 -2.60 26.65
N PHE A 376 16.71 -3.16 25.53
CA PHE A 376 16.15 -4.51 25.51
C PHE A 376 17.21 -5.58 25.85
N ALA A 377 18.42 -5.44 25.32
CA ALA A 377 19.53 -6.35 25.58
C ALA A 377 19.94 -6.36 27.07
N ASP A 378 20.05 -5.18 27.69
CA ASP A 378 20.38 -5.02 29.11
C ASP A 378 19.29 -5.60 30.02
N MET A 379 18.01 -5.39 29.67
CA MET A 379 16.88 -5.98 30.39
C MET A 379 16.87 -7.50 30.32
N LEU A 380 17.36 -8.09 29.22
CA LEU A 380 17.47 -9.54 29.05
C LEU A 380 18.82 -10.10 29.54
N LYS A 381 19.80 -9.24 29.83
CA LYS A 381 21.20 -9.60 30.12
C LYS A 381 21.83 -10.41 28.99
N LEU A 382 21.54 -10.03 27.75
CA LEU A 382 21.99 -10.69 26.53
C LEU A 382 22.80 -9.72 25.67
N THR A 383 23.55 -10.25 24.69
CA THR A 383 24.08 -9.41 23.62
C THR A 383 22.95 -8.88 22.73
N PRO A 384 23.13 -7.75 22.01
CA PRO A 384 22.09 -7.24 21.10
C PRO A 384 21.64 -8.24 20.02
N GLU A 385 22.52 -9.12 19.56
CA GLU A 385 22.17 -10.16 18.58
C GLU A 385 21.29 -11.24 19.20
N GLU A 386 21.67 -11.77 20.36
CA GLU A 386 20.88 -12.74 21.11
C GLU A 386 19.52 -12.18 21.54
N ALA A 387 19.49 -10.92 21.99
CA ALA A 387 18.26 -10.22 22.36
C ALA A 387 17.31 -10.09 21.16
N GLY A 388 17.83 -9.73 19.98
CA GLY A 388 17.05 -9.63 18.75
C GLY A 388 16.38 -10.96 18.37
N ARG A 389 17.15 -12.06 18.36
CA ARG A 389 16.62 -13.40 18.08
C ARG A 389 15.60 -13.87 19.12
N THR A 390 15.86 -13.60 20.39
CA THR A 390 14.96 -13.98 21.51
C THR A 390 13.64 -13.20 21.47
N ILE A 391 13.70 -11.90 21.20
CA ILE A 391 12.51 -11.06 21.04
C ILE A 391 11.71 -11.47 19.79
N ALA A 392 12.39 -11.70 18.66
CA ALA A 392 11.74 -12.17 17.44
C ALA A 392 11.01 -13.52 17.67
N PHE A 393 11.64 -14.43 18.40
CA PHE A 393 11.03 -15.70 18.79
C PHE A 393 9.76 -15.49 19.64
N TRP A 394 9.80 -14.67 20.69
CA TRP A 394 8.61 -14.42 21.49
C TRP A 394 7.52 -13.70 20.70
N VAL A 395 7.86 -12.68 19.89
CA VAL A 395 6.91 -11.95 19.04
C VAL A 395 6.23 -12.87 18.02
N GLY A 396 6.98 -13.80 17.43
CA GLY A 396 6.43 -14.83 16.53
C GLY A 396 5.33 -15.68 17.18
N LEU A 397 5.31 -15.83 18.50
CA LEU A 397 4.35 -16.66 19.24
C LEU A 397 3.04 -15.93 19.62
N HIS A 398 2.85 -14.67 19.21
CA HIS A 398 1.66 -13.88 19.58
C HIS A 398 0.33 -14.57 19.21
N ASP A 399 0.30 -15.24 18.06
CA ASP A 399 -0.87 -15.89 17.49
C ASP A 399 -0.94 -17.40 17.77
N LEU A 400 -0.13 -17.93 18.70
CA LEU A 400 -0.14 -19.36 19.03
C LEU A 400 -1.55 -19.86 19.43
N GLY A 401 -2.37 -19.00 20.03
CA GLY A 401 -3.75 -19.28 20.38
C GLY A 401 -4.69 -19.52 19.20
N LYS A 402 -4.30 -19.20 17.95
CA LYS A 402 -5.03 -19.61 16.74
C LYS A 402 -4.99 -21.14 16.54
N ALA A 403 -4.02 -21.85 17.13
CA ALA A 403 -3.98 -23.31 17.22
C ALA A 403 -4.91 -23.83 18.33
N CYS A 404 -6.22 -23.62 18.13
CA CYS A 404 -7.27 -24.09 19.02
C CYS A 404 -8.54 -24.43 18.24
N PRO A 405 -9.43 -25.28 18.78
CA PRO A 405 -10.68 -25.62 18.12
C PRO A 405 -11.59 -24.39 17.94
N ALA A 406 -11.56 -23.44 18.91
CA ALA A 406 -12.42 -22.26 18.88
C ALA A 406 -12.15 -21.34 17.67
N PHE A 407 -10.89 -21.22 17.26
CA PHE A 407 -10.46 -20.40 16.12
C PHE A 407 -10.52 -21.19 14.81
N GLN A 408 -9.96 -22.41 14.77
CA GLN A 408 -9.87 -23.18 13.51
C GLN A 408 -11.25 -23.52 12.92
N GLN A 409 -12.29 -23.65 13.75
CA GLN A 409 -13.67 -23.87 13.30
C GLN A 409 -14.32 -22.66 12.59
N LEU A 410 -13.70 -21.47 12.63
CA LEU A 410 -14.21 -20.29 11.93
C LEU A 410 -14.14 -20.46 10.40
N TYR A 411 -13.29 -21.37 9.92
CA TYR A 411 -13.23 -21.78 8.52
C TYR A 411 -13.74 -23.23 8.39
N GLU A 412 -15.01 -23.38 7.99
CA GLU A 412 -15.69 -24.68 7.93
C GLU A 412 -14.92 -25.77 7.15
N PRO A 413 -14.28 -25.49 5.98
CA PRO A 413 -13.52 -26.51 5.26
C PRO A 413 -12.37 -27.12 6.06
N ALA A 414 -11.73 -26.36 6.96
CA ALA A 414 -10.63 -26.89 7.77
C ALA A 414 -11.08 -27.91 8.83
N ILE A 415 -12.36 -27.92 9.23
CA ILE A 415 -12.83 -28.83 10.28
C ILE A 415 -12.66 -30.29 9.85
N ALA A 416 -13.11 -30.64 8.65
CA ALA A 416 -13.03 -32.02 8.14
C ALA A 416 -11.58 -32.48 7.96
N GLU A 417 -10.71 -31.59 7.46
CA GLU A 417 -9.29 -31.88 7.25
C GLU A 417 -8.55 -32.10 8.58
N LEU A 418 -8.75 -31.21 9.56
CA LEU A 418 -8.11 -31.30 10.87
C LEU A 418 -8.64 -32.49 11.71
N GLN A 419 -9.92 -32.83 11.57
CA GLN A 419 -10.48 -34.05 12.17
C GLN A 419 -9.86 -35.31 11.56
N ALA A 420 -9.68 -35.35 10.24
CA ALA A 420 -9.01 -36.46 9.57
C ALA A 420 -7.52 -36.58 9.99
N ALA A 421 -6.89 -35.45 10.34
CA ALA A 421 -5.53 -35.40 10.88
C ALA A 421 -5.44 -35.69 12.39
N GLY A 422 -6.55 -36.02 13.05
CA GLY A 422 -6.58 -36.51 14.44
C GLY A 422 -6.90 -35.45 15.51
N LEU A 423 -7.29 -34.23 15.13
CA LEU A 423 -7.72 -33.20 16.08
C LEU A 423 -9.21 -33.31 16.43
N VAL A 424 -9.52 -33.19 17.72
CA VAL A 424 -10.90 -33.27 18.22
C VAL A 424 -11.53 -31.88 18.27
N PHE A 425 -12.70 -31.73 17.65
CA PHE A 425 -13.55 -30.55 17.79
C PHE A 425 -14.70 -30.87 18.76
N PRO A 426 -14.76 -30.22 19.94
CA PRO A 426 -15.85 -30.43 20.89
C PRO A 426 -17.20 -30.00 20.31
N LYS A 427 -18.26 -30.76 20.57
CA LYS A 427 -19.62 -30.32 20.23
C LYS A 427 -20.03 -29.20 21.18
N VAL A 428 -20.20 -28.00 20.64
CA VAL A 428 -20.64 -26.83 21.42
C VAL A 428 -22.07 -26.45 21.00
N LEU A 429 -22.99 -26.42 21.98
CA LEU A 429 -24.40 -26.07 21.75
C LEU A 429 -24.60 -24.55 21.60
N VAL A 430 -23.72 -23.74 22.18
CA VAL A 430 -23.74 -22.27 22.14
C VAL A 430 -22.35 -21.76 21.79
N LYS A 431 -22.21 -21.06 20.66
CA LYS A 431 -20.94 -20.43 20.27
C LYS A 431 -20.66 -19.24 21.21
N GLU A 432 -19.79 -19.45 22.18
CA GLU A 432 -19.29 -18.39 23.06
C GLU A 432 -18.07 -17.70 22.46
N ARG A 433 -17.96 -16.39 22.66
CA ARG A 433 -16.85 -15.59 22.14
C ARG A 433 -15.55 -16.01 22.83
N CYS A 434 -14.53 -16.31 22.04
CA CYS A 434 -13.20 -16.63 22.53
C CYS A 434 -12.17 -15.91 21.67
N TYR A 435 -11.31 -15.11 22.28
CA TYR A 435 -10.23 -14.42 21.59
C TYR A 435 -8.98 -15.29 21.61
N HIS A 436 -8.35 -15.46 20.45
CA HIS A 436 -7.14 -16.29 20.34
C HIS A 436 -5.99 -15.72 21.17
N ALA A 437 -5.89 -14.40 21.30
CA ALA A 437 -4.95 -13.72 22.21
C ALA A 437 -5.06 -14.20 23.67
N THR A 438 -6.28 -14.49 24.13
CA THR A 438 -6.56 -14.99 25.48
C THR A 438 -6.14 -16.45 25.60
N ILE A 439 -6.32 -17.25 24.54
CA ILE A 439 -5.81 -18.63 24.47
C ILE A 439 -4.27 -18.65 24.46
N THR A 440 -3.61 -17.75 23.71
CA THR A 440 -2.15 -17.58 23.76
C THR A 440 -1.72 -17.35 25.21
N THR A 441 -2.37 -16.42 25.91
CA THR A 441 -2.04 -16.08 27.31
C THR A 441 -2.18 -17.29 28.25
N CYS A 442 -3.24 -18.10 28.09
CA CYS A 442 -3.51 -19.25 28.96
C CYS A 442 -2.61 -20.47 28.70
N THR A 443 -2.08 -20.63 27.49
CA THR A 443 -1.42 -21.88 27.07
C THR A 443 0.09 -21.75 26.91
N LEU A 444 0.57 -20.53 26.60
CA LEU A 444 1.96 -20.30 26.23
C LEU A 444 2.92 -20.40 27.43
N ASP A 445 2.50 -20.05 28.65
CA ASP A 445 3.39 -20.01 29.81
C ASP A 445 3.99 -21.40 30.13
N ALA A 446 3.16 -22.45 30.13
CA ALA A 446 3.59 -23.83 30.32
C ALA A 446 4.58 -24.29 29.25
N ILE A 447 4.30 -23.98 27.97
CA ILE A 447 5.14 -24.39 26.85
C ILE A 447 6.49 -23.67 26.90
N LEU A 448 6.51 -22.38 27.21
CA LEU A 448 7.75 -21.62 27.36
C LEU A 448 8.63 -22.16 28.49
N ILE A 449 8.05 -22.55 29.63
CA ILE A 449 8.81 -23.14 30.74
C ILE A 449 9.49 -24.43 30.28
N GLU A 450 8.77 -25.31 29.58
CA GLU A 450 9.30 -26.61 29.14
C GLU A 450 10.32 -26.48 28.01
N GLU A 451 10.07 -25.63 27.01
CA GLU A 451 10.87 -25.57 25.78
C GLU A 451 12.07 -24.61 25.84
N THR A 452 12.08 -23.66 26.78
CA THR A 452 13.12 -22.62 26.87
C THR A 452 13.75 -22.48 28.26
N GLY A 453 13.19 -23.14 29.28
CA GLY A 453 13.67 -23.03 30.66
C GLY A 453 13.35 -21.69 31.35
N LEU A 454 12.41 -20.91 30.78
CA LEU A 454 11.94 -19.66 31.38
C LEU A 454 11.35 -19.90 32.78
N THR A 455 11.58 -18.96 33.69
CA THR A 455 10.92 -19.01 35.01
C THR A 455 9.40 -18.81 34.85
N ARG A 456 8.63 -19.46 35.72
CA ARG A 456 7.15 -19.39 35.69
C ARG A 456 6.60 -17.96 35.69
N ARG A 457 7.24 -17.06 36.43
CA ARG A 457 6.85 -15.65 36.49
C ARG A 457 7.05 -14.97 35.13
N LEU A 458 8.24 -15.12 34.54
CA LEU A 458 8.57 -14.48 33.29
C LEU A 458 7.75 -15.05 32.12
N ALA A 459 7.58 -16.37 32.06
CA ALA A 459 6.74 -17.03 31.06
C ALA A 459 5.30 -16.47 31.06
N ARG A 460 4.71 -16.24 32.24
CA ARG A 460 3.39 -15.60 32.38
C ARG A 460 3.39 -14.14 31.94
N GLN A 461 4.41 -13.37 32.29
CA GLN A 461 4.54 -11.97 31.88
C GLN A 461 4.65 -11.84 30.35
N ILE A 462 5.47 -12.67 29.71
CA ILE A 462 5.60 -12.71 28.24
C ILE A 462 4.27 -13.16 27.60
N ALA A 463 3.65 -14.23 28.11
CA ALA A 463 2.37 -14.71 27.58
C ALA A 463 1.27 -13.63 27.67
N GLN A 464 1.19 -12.91 28.80
CA GLN A 464 0.24 -11.80 28.96
C GLN A 464 0.56 -10.62 28.04
N ALA A 465 1.84 -10.26 27.89
CA ALA A 465 2.26 -9.18 27.02
C ALA A 465 1.97 -9.48 25.54
N LEU A 466 2.16 -10.74 25.11
CA LEU A 466 1.82 -11.22 23.77
C LEU A 466 0.32 -11.27 23.55
N GLY A 467 -0.47 -11.76 24.51
CA GLY A 467 -1.93 -11.74 24.42
C GLY A 467 -2.53 -10.33 24.34
N GLY A 468 -1.75 -9.30 24.68
CA GLY A 468 -2.15 -7.90 24.54
C GLY A 468 -2.16 -7.37 23.10
N HIS A 469 -1.67 -8.11 22.10
CA HIS A 469 -1.35 -7.55 20.78
C HIS A 469 -2.55 -6.92 20.03
N HIS A 470 -3.80 -7.29 20.36
CA HIS A 470 -5.05 -6.66 19.87
C HIS A 470 -5.46 -5.38 20.61
N GLY A 471 -4.58 -4.86 21.46
CA GLY A 471 -4.67 -3.53 22.07
C GLY A 471 -5.03 -3.49 23.53
N THR A 472 -5.34 -4.63 24.15
CA THR A 472 -5.68 -4.74 25.58
C THR A 472 -5.12 -6.04 26.12
N TRP A 473 -4.39 -5.98 27.23
CA TRP A 473 -3.96 -7.19 27.94
C TRP A 473 -5.18 -7.92 28.52
N PRO A 474 -5.32 -9.24 28.29
CA PRO A 474 -6.45 -10.01 28.82
C PRO A 474 -6.53 -9.86 30.35
N PRO A 475 -7.66 -9.38 30.90
CA PRO A 475 -7.85 -9.29 32.33
C PRO A 475 -8.05 -10.69 32.90
N ARG A 476 -7.79 -10.82 34.21
CA ARG A 476 -7.90 -12.12 34.91
C ARG A 476 -9.29 -12.76 34.78
N SER A 477 -10.35 -11.96 34.80
CA SER A 477 -11.73 -12.44 34.62
C SER A 477 -11.97 -13.10 33.26
N GLU A 478 -11.27 -12.63 32.22
CA GLU A 478 -11.37 -13.21 30.88
C GLU A 478 -10.60 -14.53 30.80
N LEU A 479 -9.42 -14.60 31.41
CA LEU A 479 -8.63 -15.84 31.50
C LEU A 479 -9.39 -16.93 32.27
N GLU A 480 -10.07 -16.59 33.36
CA GLU A 480 -10.86 -17.52 34.16
C GLU A 480 -12.15 -17.98 33.45
N ALA A 481 -12.62 -17.23 32.46
CA ALA A 481 -13.80 -17.59 31.66
C ALA A 481 -13.48 -18.55 30.49
N VAL A 482 -12.20 -18.74 30.14
CA VAL A 482 -11.81 -19.63 29.05
C VAL A 482 -12.10 -21.09 29.42
N LYS A 483 -12.84 -21.79 28.57
CA LYS A 483 -13.24 -23.17 28.79
C LYS A 483 -12.31 -24.15 28.09
N GLN A 484 -12.19 -25.37 28.63
CA GLN A 484 -11.34 -26.42 28.06
C GLN A 484 -11.70 -26.76 26.60
N ASN A 485 -13.00 -26.73 26.26
CA ASN A 485 -13.47 -26.97 24.90
C ASN A 485 -13.05 -25.87 23.90
N GLN A 486 -12.67 -24.69 24.37
CA GLN A 486 -12.12 -23.63 23.53
C GLN A 486 -10.61 -23.78 23.35
N ILE A 487 -9.90 -24.23 24.39
CA ILE A 487 -8.44 -24.46 24.37
C ILE A 487 -8.07 -25.70 23.55
N GLY A 488 -8.90 -26.76 23.61
CA GLY A 488 -8.60 -28.06 23.02
C GLY A 488 -8.00 -29.05 24.01
N ASP A 489 -7.76 -30.27 23.54
CA ASP A 489 -7.22 -31.39 24.32
C ASP A 489 -5.69 -31.53 24.18
N ALA A 490 -5.15 -32.70 24.53
CA ALA A 490 -3.73 -33.01 24.43
C ALA A 490 -3.20 -32.96 22.98
N GLY A 491 -4.03 -33.26 21.97
CA GLY A 491 -3.65 -33.17 20.56
C GLY A 491 -3.37 -31.72 20.16
N TRP A 492 -4.27 -30.80 20.53
CA TRP A 492 -4.06 -29.37 20.33
C TRP A 492 -2.83 -28.83 21.09
N GLN A 493 -2.59 -29.31 22.31
CA GLN A 493 -1.40 -28.94 23.07
C GLN A 493 -0.11 -29.45 22.41
N ALA A 494 -0.12 -30.66 21.86
CA ALA A 494 1.03 -31.22 21.16
C ALA A 494 1.40 -30.39 19.92
N VAL A 495 0.41 -30.00 19.10
CA VAL A 495 0.65 -29.15 17.92
C VAL A 495 1.14 -27.76 18.31
N ARG A 496 0.60 -27.15 19.37
CA ARG A 496 1.13 -25.88 19.90
C ARG A 496 2.60 -25.99 20.32
N ARG A 497 2.96 -27.08 21.00
CA ARG A 497 4.34 -27.36 21.39
C ARG A 497 5.25 -27.55 20.18
N GLU A 498 4.79 -28.27 19.16
CA GLU A 498 5.52 -28.47 17.90
C GLU A 498 5.77 -27.14 17.17
N LEU A 499 4.76 -26.26 17.07
CA LEU A 499 4.93 -24.91 16.49
C LEU A 499 6.00 -24.11 17.23
N VAL A 500 6.00 -24.14 18.57
CA VAL A 500 7.00 -23.45 19.39
C VAL A 500 8.40 -24.05 19.17
N GLN A 501 8.51 -25.37 19.08
CA GLN A 501 9.78 -26.06 18.80
C GLN A 501 10.35 -25.66 17.45
N ILE A 502 9.53 -25.64 16.39
CA ILE A 502 9.94 -25.21 15.06
C ILE A 502 10.46 -23.77 15.09
N LEU A 503 9.71 -22.84 15.70
CA LEU A 503 10.17 -21.44 15.81
C LEU A 503 11.46 -21.32 16.63
N ARG A 504 11.60 -22.10 17.72
CA ARG A 504 12.81 -22.10 18.55
C ARG A 504 14.01 -22.59 17.75
N ASP A 505 13.86 -23.66 16.99
CA ASP A 505 14.95 -24.26 16.24
C ASP A 505 15.39 -23.36 15.06
N LEU A 506 14.44 -22.62 14.46
CA LEU A 506 14.70 -21.64 13.41
C LEU A 506 15.40 -20.37 13.93
N LEU A 507 14.96 -19.83 15.07
CA LEU A 507 15.42 -18.53 15.59
C LEU A 507 16.53 -18.65 16.64
N GLN A 508 16.72 -19.83 17.23
CA GLN A 508 17.74 -20.12 18.25
C GLN A 508 17.78 -19.06 19.38
N PRO A 509 16.67 -18.87 20.12
CA PRO A 509 16.61 -17.87 21.19
C PRO A 509 17.59 -18.22 22.31
N ALA A 510 18.17 -17.21 22.95
CA ALA A 510 19.04 -17.40 24.09
C ALA A 510 18.23 -17.69 25.38
N THR A 511 18.86 -18.36 26.34
CA THR A 511 18.21 -18.65 27.62
C THR A 511 18.12 -17.39 28.48
N VAL A 512 16.90 -16.99 28.83
CA VAL A 512 16.64 -15.88 29.75
C VAL A 512 16.03 -16.43 31.03
N THR A 513 16.66 -16.17 32.17
CA THR A 513 16.16 -16.65 33.47
C THR A 513 15.33 -15.60 34.21
N GLN A 514 15.71 -14.33 34.06
CA GLN A 514 15.08 -13.20 34.74
C GLN A 514 15.23 -11.95 33.90
N LEU A 515 14.24 -11.06 33.97
CA LEU A 515 14.39 -9.68 33.51
C LEU A 515 15.29 -8.90 34.48
N GLY A 516 15.88 -7.83 34.00
CA GLY A 516 16.67 -6.86 34.75
C GLY A 516 15.90 -6.21 35.92
N ARG A 517 16.58 -5.26 36.57
CA ARG A 517 16.25 -4.61 37.86
C ARG A 517 14.79 -4.15 37.99
N ASP A 518 14.33 -4.06 39.24
CA ASP A 518 13.11 -3.43 39.74
C ASP A 518 11.77 -3.58 38.97
N ARG A 519 10.65 -3.45 39.70
CA ARG A 519 9.32 -3.67 39.12
C ARG A 519 8.93 -2.65 38.04
N LEU A 520 9.53 -1.46 38.06
CA LEU A 520 9.17 -0.36 37.17
C LEU A 520 9.79 -0.55 35.78
N GLN A 521 11.06 -0.97 35.73
CA GLN A 521 11.72 -1.32 34.46
C GLN A 521 11.12 -2.57 33.82
N GLU A 522 10.75 -3.59 34.62
CA GLU A 522 9.99 -4.75 34.13
C GLU A 522 8.71 -4.32 33.40
N ASN A 523 7.90 -3.45 34.02
CA ASN A 523 6.66 -2.98 33.40
C ASN A 523 6.90 -2.17 32.14
N THR A 524 7.99 -1.40 32.10
CA THR A 524 8.39 -0.61 30.92
C THR A 524 8.78 -1.55 29.78
N PHE A 525 9.60 -2.56 30.06
CA PHE A 525 9.96 -3.58 29.09
C PHE A 525 8.71 -4.27 28.50
N LEU A 526 7.79 -4.76 29.35
CA LEU A 526 6.60 -5.47 28.89
C LEU A 526 5.68 -4.56 28.06
N THR A 527 5.56 -3.28 28.43
CA THR A 527 4.79 -2.29 27.68
C THR A 527 5.38 -2.05 26.29
N LEU A 528 6.69 -1.81 26.21
CA LEU A 528 7.38 -1.61 24.94
C LEU A 528 7.38 -2.88 24.08
N PHE A 529 7.51 -4.04 24.71
CA PHE A 529 7.46 -5.34 24.06
C PHE A 529 6.09 -5.59 23.43
N SER A 530 4.97 -5.35 24.13
CA SER A 530 3.63 -5.42 23.52
C SER A 530 3.47 -4.45 22.34
N GLY A 531 4.05 -3.25 22.43
CA GLY A 531 4.02 -2.28 21.32
C GLY A 531 4.80 -2.75 20.09
N LEU A 532 5.95 -3.40 20.30
CA LEU A 532 6.73 -4.04 19.25
C LEU A 532 5.97 -5.22 18.63
N THR A 533 5.39 -6.11 19.45
CA THR A 533 4.62 -7.26 18.97
C THR A 533 3.47 -6.83 18.06
N THR A 534 2.64 -5.88 18.49
CA THR A 534 1.55 -5.36 17.67
C THR A 534 2.05 -4.72 16.37
N THR A 535 3.15 -3.98 16.44
CA THR A 535 3.72 -3.34 15.25
C THR A 535 4.20 -4.40 14.24
N ALA A 536 4.84 -5.47 14.73
CA ALA A 536 5.31 -6.55 13.89
C ALA A 536 4.15 -7.34 13.26
N ASP A 537 3.10 -7.63 14.02
CA ASP A 537 1.89 -8.30 13.52
C ASP A 537 1.17 -7.47 12.43
N TRP A 538 1.06 -6.15 12.61
CA TRP A 538 0.47 -5.28 11.59
C TRP A 538 1.24 -5.29 10.26
N ILE A 539 2.57 -5.35 10.31
CA ILE A 539 3.41 -5.41 9.11
C ILE A 539 3.36 -6.81 8.49
N GLY A 540 3.46 -7.87 9.30
CA GLY A 540 3.27 -9.27 8.85
C GLY A 540 1.86 -9.56 8.31
N SER A 541 0.93 -8.63 8.49
CA SER A 541 -0.44 -8.71 7.97
C SER A 541 -0.68 -7.97 6.67
N MET A 542 0.35 -7.36 6.09
CA MET A 542 0.27 -6.74 4.77
C MET A 542 0.28 -7.80 3.67
N GLU A 543 -0.90 -8.18 3.18
CA GLU A 543 -1.09 -9.19 2.12
C GLU A 543 -0.28 -8.88 0.84
N GLU A 544 0.00 -7.61 0.57
CA GLU A 544 0.82 -7.16 -0.57
C GLU A 544 2.27 -7.65 -0.47
N TYR A 545 2.83 -7.70 0.74
CA TYR A 545 4.21 -8.14 0.98
C TYR A 545 4.30 -9.58 1.44
N PHE A 546 3.27 -10.10 2.11
CA PHE A 546 3.20 -11.47 2.63
C PHE A 546 2.09 -12.25 1.90
N PRO A 547 2.39 -12.83 0.72
CA PRO A 547 1.39 -13.57 -0.06
C PRO A 547 0.99 -14.87 0.62
N TYR A 548 -0.22 -15.34 0.32
CA TYR A 548 -0.72 -16.63 0.81
C TYR A 548 -0.03 -17.81 0.13
N ILE A 549 0.51 -18.72 0.95
CA ILE A 549 1.30 -19.87 0.51
C ILE A 549 0.61 -21.14 1.01
N ASP A 550 0.56 -22.18 0.18
CA ASP A 550 -0.03 -23.46 0.57
C ASP A 550 1.02 -24.42 1.11
N ALA A 551 0.59 -25.31 2.01
CA ALA A 551 1.36 -26.45 2.49
C ALA A 551 1.31 -27.66 1.51
N PRO A 552 2.31 -28.57 1.51
CA PRO A 552 3.48 -28.60 2.39
C PRO A 552 4.62 -27.69 1.93
N LEU A 553 5.29 -27.04 2.89
CA LEU A 553 6.50 -26.26 2.69
C LEU A 553 7.59 -26.64 3.70
N ASP A 554 8.84 -26.30 3.41
CA ASP A 554 9.95 -26.42 4.35
C ASP A 554 10.11 -25.10 5.14
N PRO A 555 9.85 -25.09 6.47
CA PRO A 555 9.99 -23.89 7.28
C PRO A 555 11.37 -23.24 7.20
N ALA A 556 12.44 -24.03 7.03
CA ALA A 556 13.81 -23.49 6.93
C ALA A 556 14.05 -22.70 5.64
N ASN A 557 13.39 -23.09 4.54
CA ASN A 557 13.43 -22.33 3.29
C ASN A 557 12.53 -21.09 3.39
N TYR A 558 11.35 -21.26 3.96
CA TYR A 558 10.37 -20.17 4.08
C TYR A 558 10.85 -19.01 4.94
N VAL A 559 11.57 -19.28 6.04
CA VAL A 559 12.20 -18.22 6.87
C VAL A 559 13.03 -17.23 6.05
N ARG A 560 13.75 -17.71 5.02
CA ARG A 560 14.57 -16.83 4.16
C ARG A 560 13.72 -15.97 3.22
N GLU A 561 12.57 -16.47 2.80
CA GLU A 561 11.61 -15.71 1.98
C GLU A 561 10.90 -14.67 2.84
N ALA A 562 10.39 -15.07 4.00
CA ALA A 562 9.76 -14.20 4.99
C ALA A 562 10.69 -13.05 5.43
N ALA A 563 12.00 -13.30 5.58
CA ALA A 563 12.99 -12.26 5.87
C ALA A 563 13.09 -11.20 4.76
N LYS A 564 13.04 -11.62 3.49
CA LYS A 564 13.02 -10.69 2.35
C LYS A 564 11.71 -9.91 2.29
N HIS A 565 10.57 -10.57 2.50
CA HIS A 565 9.27 -9.92 2.56
C HIS A 565 9.21 -8.86 3.66
N ALA A 566 9.73 -9.17 4.85
CA ALA A 566 9.84 -8.23 5.96
C ALA A 566 10.70 -7.00 5.61
N TYR A 567 11.86 -7.20 4.99
CA TYR A 567 12.72 -6.08 4.55
C TYR A 567 11.99 -5.20 3.53
N ASN A 568 11.39 -5.80 2.50
CA ASN A 568 10.67 -5.07 1.45
C ASN A 568 9.48 -4.27 2.02
N ALA A 569 8.75 -4.83 2.99
CA ALA A 569 7.65 -4.14 3.67
C ALA A 569 8.15 -2.91 4.46
N LEU A 570 9.29 -3.05 5.17
CA LEU A 570 9.90 -1.92 5.89
C LEU A 570 10.46 -0.85 4.95
N GLU A 571 11.02 -1.25 3.81
CA GLU A 571 11.52 -0.35 2.78
C GLU A 571 10.40 0.48 2.17
N ALA A 572 9.27 -0.15 1.84
CA ALA A 572 8.09 0.56 1.34
C ALA A 572 7.49 1.52 2.38
N LEU A 573 7.61 1.20 3.67
CA LEU A 573 7.25 2.09 4.78
C LEU A 573 8.28 3.21 5.03
N GLN A 574 9.44 3.17 4.36
CA GLN A 574 10.59 4.06 4.57
C GLN A 574 11.14 3.99 6.01
N TRP A 575 11.06 2.81 6.63
CA TRP A 575 11.59 2.56 7.96
C TRP A 575 12.96 1.90 7.93
N THR A 576 13.47 1.63 6.73
CA THR A 576 14.87 1.29 6.45
C THR A 576 15.64 2.55 6.05
N GLY A 577 16.95 2.58 6.31
CA GLY A 577 17.82 3.62 5.75
C GLY A 577 17.97 4.93 6.52
N TRP A 578 17.40 5.06 7.72
CA TRP A 578 17.74 6.15 8.65
C TRP A 578 18.29 5.62 9.97
N GLN A 579 19.46 6.11 10.35
CA GLN A 579 20.06 5.91 11.67
C GLN A 579 20.55 7.27 12.23
N PRO A 580 20.62 7.43 13.56
CA PRO A 580 21.05 8.67 14.17
C PRO A 580 22.50 8.99 13.81
N ALA A 581 22.79 10.26 13.59
CA ALA A 581 24.12 10.70 13.21
C ALA A 581 25.19 10.30 14.23
N VAL A 582 26.43 10.14 13.76
CA VAL A 582 27.57 9.70 14.59
C VAL A 582 28.04 10.75 15.58
N ALA A 583 27.91 12.02 15.20
CA ALA A 583 28.28 13.17 16.02
C ALA A 583 27.24 14.28 15.86
N PRO A 584 27.07 15.14 16.89
CA PRO A 584 26.29 16.37 16.79
C PRO A 584 26.82 17.28 15.67
N ALA A 585 25.93 18.00 14.99
CA ALA A 585 26.32 19.02 14.01
C ALA A 585 26.56 20.38 14.70
N ALA A 586 27.36 21.26 14.08
CA ALA A 586 27.43 22.64 14.54
C ALA A 586 26.13 23.38 14.21
N PHE A 587 25.78 24.40 14.99
CA PHE A 587 24.54 25.16 14.77
C PHE A 587 24.45 25.75 13.35
N THR A 588 25.56 26.25 12.82
CA THR A 588 25.67 26.83 11.48
C THR A 588 25.53 25.82 10.35
N ASP A 589 25.71 24.52 10.62
CA ASP A 589 25.50 23.46 9.63
C ASP A 589 24.02 23.11 9.50
N LEU A 590 23.26 23.32 10.59
CA LEU A 590 21.83 23.03 10.67
C LEU A 590 20.98 24.21 10.19
N PHE A 591 21.44 25.44 10.46
CA PHE A 591 20.70 26.67 10.19
C PHE A 591 21.57 27.70 9.44
N PRO A 592 21.00 28.44 8.47
CA PRO A 592 21.75 29.37 7.61
C PRO A 592 22.09 30.71 8.30
N PHE A 593 22.11 30.77 9.64
CA PHE A 593 22.33 32.00 10.40
C PHE A 593 23.13 31.75 11.69
N ALA A 594 23.72 32.81 12.26
CA ALA A 594 24.53 32.72 13.47
C ALA A 594 23.66 32.61 14.75
N PRO A 595 24.09 31.82 15.75
CA PRO A 595 23.30 31.62 16.97
C PRO A 595 23.21 32.90 17.82
N ASN A 596 21.99 33.23 18.24
CA ASN A 596 21.73 34.33 19.18
C ASN A 596 22.14 33.96 20.62
N ALA A 597 22.01 34.89 21.58
CA ALA A 597 22.41 34.68 22.97
C ALA A 597 21.70 33.47 23.64
N VAL A 598 20.42 33.23 23.33
CA VAL A 598 19.67 32.08 23.84
C VAL A 598 20.20 30.77 23.27
N GLN A 599 20.42 30.74 21.95
CA GLN A 599 20.94 29.58 21.24
C GLN A 599 22.37 29.25 21.67
N GLN A 600 23.21 30.25 21.98
CA GLN A 600 24.55 30.04 22.51
C GLN A 600 24.54 29.35 23.88
N GLU A 601 23.66 29.74 24.80
CA GLU A 601 23.51 29.05 26.08
C GLU A 601 22.96 27.63 25.91
N ALA A 602 22.04 27.42 24.96
CA ALA A 602 21.57 26.08 24.62
C ALA A 602 22.68 25.19 24.02
N ILE A 603 23.58 25.74 23.21
CA ILE A 603 24.76 25.02 22.69
C ILE A 603 25.67 24.57 23.84
N LYS A 604 25.94 25.46 24.81
CA LYS A 604 26.75 25.12 26.00
C LYS A 604 26.07 24.05 26.86
N LEU A 605 24.75 24.16 27.04
CA LEU A 605 23.97 23.18 27.80
C LEU A 605 23.98 21.82 27.09
N ALA A 606 23.82 21.78 25.77
CA ALA A 606 23.75 20.53 25.00
C ALA A 606 24.97 19.63 25.28
N ALA A 607 26.17 20.22 25.36
CA ALA A 607 27.41 19.53 25.64
C ALA A 607 27.50 18.92 27.07
N GLN A 608 26.58 19.27 27.97
CA GLN A 608 26.52 18.76 29.36
C GLN A 608 25.46 17.64 29.53
N LEU A 609 24.68 17.35 28.49
CA LEU A 609 23.55 16.42 28.57
C LEU A 609 23.93 15.04 28.03
N ASP A 610 24.33 14.13 28.93
CA ASP A 610 24.75 12.77 28.58
C ASP A 610 23.63 11.72 28.75
N ASP A 611 22.55 12.07 29.45
CA ASP A 611 21.38 11.21 29.69
C ASP A 611 20.09 11.83 29.14
N ALA A 612 19.01 11.03 29.11
CA ALA A 612 17.68 11.52 28.82
C ALA A 612 17.36 12.72 29.73
N ALA A 613 16.91 13.81 29.11
CA ALA A 613 16.79 15.09 29.77
C ALA A 613 15.40 15.70 29.61
N LEU A 614 14.99 16.48 30.60
CA LEU A 614 13.93 17.46 30.49
C LEU A 614 14.56 18.85 30.35
N ILE A 615 14.22 19.57 29.29
CA ILE A 615 14.69 20.93 29.05
C ILE A 615 13.47 21.84 28.89
N ILE A 616 13.43 22.95 29.61
CA ILE A 616 12.34 23.92 29.57
C ILE A 616 12.94 25.27 29.17
N VAL A 617 12.55 25.77 28.01
CA VAL A 617 13.03 27.03 27.44
C VAL A 617 11.93 28.09 27.59
N GLU A 618 12.19 29.08 28.45
CA GLU A 618 11.28 30.20 28.73
C GLU A 618 11.84 31.50 28.18
N VAL A 619 11.36 31.90 26.99
CA VAL A 619 11.81 33.11 26.29
C VAL A 619 10.66 33.77 25.51
N THR A 620 10.83 35.02 25.11
CA THR A 620 9.82 35.76 24.35
C THR A 620 9.63 35.15 22.95
N THR A 621 8.44 35.37 22.38
CA THR A 621 8.18 35.03 20.97
C THR A 621 9.16 35.75 20.06
N GLY A 622 9.70 35.06 19.06
CA GLY A 622 10.71 35.62 18.14
C GLY A 622 12.16 35.44 18.58
N ALA A 623 12.44 34.99 19.82
CA ALA A 623 13.80 34.78 20.31
C ALA A 623 14.49 33.49 19.80
N GLY A 624 13.93 32.82 18.78
CA GLY A 624 14.51 31.58 18.22
C GLY A 624 14.25 30.31 19.03
N LYS A 625 13.09 30.19 19.70
CA LYS A 625 12.66 29.01 20.49
C LYS A 625 12.76 27.71 19.70
N THR A 626 12.22 27.72 18.48
CA THR A 626 12.12 26.52 17.65
C THR A 626 13.49 25.99 17.26
N GLU A 627 14.39 26.84 16.78
CA GLU A 627 15.75 26.42 16.39
C GLU A 627 16.59 26.00 17.60
N THR A 628 16.37 26.63 18.75
CA THR A 628 16.94 26.17 20.02
C THR A 628 16.51 24.73 20.32
N ALA A 629 15.21 24.42 20.18
CA ALA A 629 14.67 23.09 20.42
C ALA A 629 15.18 22.04 19.42
N LEU A 630 15.20 22.39 18.13
CA LEU A 630 15.68 21.51 17.06
C LEU A 630 17.17 21.22 17.19
N TYR A 631 17.98 22.21 17.57
CA TYR A 631 19.40 22.01 17.87
C TYR A 631 19.61 21.04 19.03
N LEU A 632 18.92 21.28 20.16
CA LEU A 632 18.98 20.40 21.32
C LEU A 632 18.52 18.97 20.98
N ALA A 633 17.51 18.83 20.12
CA ALA A 633 17.02 17.55 19.64
C ALA A 633 18.02 16.83 18.71
N ASP A 634 18.71 17.53 17.80
CA ASP A 634 19.78 16.92 16.99
C ASP A 634 20.92 16.44 17.87
N HIS A 635 21.36 17.29 18.79
CA HIS A 635 22.49 16.99 19.68
C HIS A 635 22.18 15.77 20.54
N GLN A 636 21.03 15.77 21.23
CA GLN A 636 20.59 14.62 22.00
C GLN A 636 20.36 13.39 21.11
N GLY A 637 19.80 13.59 19.92
CA GLY A 637 19.65 12.56 18.90
C GLY A 637 20.95 11.82 18.59
N ALA A 638 22.03 12.57 18.37
CA ALA A 638 23.35 12.06 18.04
C ALA A 638 24.06 11.43 19.24
N VAL A 639 24.10 12.11 20.40
CA VAL A 639 24.78 11.63 21.62
C VAL A 639 24.14 10.35 22.14
N ARG A 640 22.81 10.35 22.25
CA ARG A 640 22.03 9.24 22.81
C ARG A 640 21.62 8.19 21.79
N ARG A 641 21.93 8.38 20.51
CA ARG A 641 21.49 7.49 19.41
C ARG A 641 19.97 7.25 19.45
N GLN A 642 19.21 8.33 19.60
CA GLN A 642 17.76 8.27 19.76
C GLN A 642 17.05 7.94 18.44
N ARG A 643 15.86 7.34 18.54
CA ARG A 643 15.00 6.87 17.46
C ARG A 643 14.32 7.99 16.64
N GLY A 644 14.76 9.24 16.79
CA GLY A 644 14.25 10.40 16.06
C GLY A 644 13.50 11.39 16.94
N LEU A 645 12.59 12.15 16.34
CA LEU A 645 11.99 13.35 16.93
C LEU A 645 10.47 13.40 16.68
N TYR A 646 9.71 13.76 17.71
CA TYR A 646 8.30 14.14 17.58
C TYR A 646 8.07 15.58 18.06
N ILE A 647 7.46 16.41 17.21
CA ILE A 647 7.11 17.79 17.57
C ILE A 647 5.59 17.86 17.83
N ALA A 648 5.24 18.01 19.10
CA ALA A 648 3.91 18.14 19.62
C ALA A 648 3.48 19.62 19.64
N MET A 649 2.51 19.95 18.80
CA MET A 649 1.96 21.29 18.62
C MET A 649 0.58 21.41 19.31
N PRO A 650 0.19 22.61 19.76
CA PRO A 650 -1.10 22.82 20.42
C PRO A 650 -2.29 22.67 19.46
N THR A 651 -2.13 23.03 18.18
CA THR A 651 -3.21 22.98 17.19
C THR A 651 -2.76 22.41 15.84
N MET A 652 -3.73 21.98 15.03
CA MET A 652 -3.49 21.47 13.68
C MET A 652 -2.87 22.53 12.76
N ALA A 653 -3.32 23.78 12.85
CA ALA A 653 -2.78 24.88 12.04
C ALA A 653 -1.29 25.11 12.32
N THR A 654 -0.91 25.10 13.60
CA THR A 654 0.50 25.22 14.00
C THR A 654 1.33 23.99 13.61
N SER A 655 0.71 22.80 13.54
CA SER A 655 1.36 21.57 13.05
C SER A 655 1.77 21.69 11.58
N ASN A 656 0.91 22.26 10.73
CA ASN A 656 1.21 22.45 9.30
C ASN A 656 2.40 23.38 9.08
N GLN A 657 2.45 24.50 9.82
CA GLN A 657 3.56 25.45 9.71
C GLN A 657 4.87 24.84 10.22
N MET A 658 4.81 24.11 11.33
CA MET A 658 5.98 23.45 11.91
C MET A 658 6.50 22.30 11.03
N PHE A 659 5.60 21.61 10.31
CA PHE A 659 5.97 20.53 9.40
C PHE A 659 6.90 21.00 8.29
N SER A 660 6.63 22.15 7.67
CA SER A 660 7.52 22.71 6.65
C SER A 660 8.90 23.02 7.21
N ARG A 661 8.97 23.62 8.41
CA ARG A 661 10.25 23.95 9.07
C ARG A 661 11.05 22.70 9.46
N ALA A 662 10.39 21.71 10.05
CA ALA A 662 11.01 20.44 10.41
C ALA A 662 11.51 19.68 9.17
N SER A 663 10.77 19.75 8.06
CA SER A 663 11.17 19.14 6.79
C SER A 663 12.47 19.75 6.26
N THR A 664 12.57 21.08 6.22
CA THR A 664 13.80 21.78 5.80
C THR A 664 14.98 21.42 6.70
N PHE A 665 14.78 21.43 8.02
CA PHE A 665 15.82 21.06 8.98
C PHE A 665 16.33 19.62 8.77
N LEU A 666 15.43 18.65 8.61
CA LEU A 666 15.79 17.24 8.42
C LEU A 666 16.44 16.98 7.05
N GLN A 667 15.99 17.68 6.00
CA GLN A 667 16.61 17.63 4.68
C GLN A 667 18.06 18.12 4.71
N ASN A 668 18.32 19.25 5.38
CA ASN A 668 19.68 19.77 5.56
C ASN A 668 20.56 18.78 6.33
N ARG A 669 20.00 18.09 7.32
CA ARG A 669 20.75 17.21 8.22
C ARG A 669 21.09 15.84 7.64
N TYR A 670 20.14 15.16 7.00
CA TYR A 670 20.27 13.73 6.66
C TYR A 670 20.26 13.44 5.15
N GLN A 671 19.84 14.38 4.30
CA GLN A 671 19.81 14.23 2.83
C GLN A 671 19.24 12.88 2.31
N THR A 672 18.32 12.27 3.05
CA THR A 672 17.70 10.98 2.73
C THR A 672 16.19 11.07 2.83
N ALA A 673 15.48 10.35 1.96
CA ALA A 673 14.01 10.29 1.97
C ALA A 673 13.45 9.73 3.29
N ALA A 674 14.16 8.79 3.93
CA ALA A 674 13.77 8.18 5.21
C ALA A 674 13.76 9.17 6.40
N ALA A 675 14.40 10.34 6.25
CA ALA A 675 14.39 11.40 7.24
C ALA A 675 13.25 12.42 7.05
N ARG A 676 12.35 12.21 6.08
CA ARG A 676 11.21 13.10 5.88
C ARG A 676 10.22 12.96 7.04
N PRO A 677 9.82 14.06 7.71
CA PRO A 677 8.84 13.97 8.79
C PRO A 677 7.46 13.62 8.24
N LEU A 678 6.63 12.99 9.08
CA LEU A 678 5.21 12.76 8.79
C LEU A 678 4.34 13.79 9.54
N LEU A 679 3.29 14.29 8.89
CA LEU A 679 2.30 15.17 9.51
C LEU A 679 1.20 14.34 10.18
N ILE A 680 0.91 14.62 11.46
CA ILE A 680 0.10 13.74 12.33
C ILE A 680 -1.02 14.53 13.02
N HIS A 681 -2.16 14.69 12.35
CA HIS A 681 -3.41 15.18 12.95
C HIS A 681 -4.64 14.75 12.11
N SER A 682 -5.85 15.09 12.56
CA SER A 682 -7.10 14.55 12.00
C SER A 682 -7.35 14.85 10.53
N GLN A 683 -6.73 15.90 9.98
CA GLN A 683 -6.88 16.34 8.60
C GLN A 683 -5.62 16.12 7.73
N ALA A 684 -4.56 15.51 8.28
CA ALA A 684 -3.28 15.35 7.58
C ALA A 684 -3.36 14.52 6.29
N ARG A 685 -4.34 13.62 6.18
CA ARG A 685 -4.55 12.76 5.01
C ARG A 685 -4.89 13.52 3.73
N TRP A 686 -5.47 14.72 3.84
CA TRP A 686 -5.86 15.55 2.69
C TRP A 686 -4.73 16.45 2.16
N LEU A 687 -3.58 16.47 2.86
CA LEU A 687 -2.47 17.38 2.60
C LEU A 687 -1.19 16.65 2.14
N GLN A 688 -1.22 15.31 2.06
CA GLN A 688 -0.06 14.51 1.62
C GLN A 688 -0.28 14.01 0.20
N ASP A 689 0.61 14.42 -0.72
CA ASP A 689 0.57 14.03 -2.13
C ASP A 689 0.75 12.52 -2.34
N ASN A 690 1.41 11.82 -1.39
CA ASN A 690 1.56 10.37 -1.36
C ASN A 690 1.41 9.85 0.08
N PRO A 691 0.23 9.38 0.52
CA PRO A 691 0.08 8.76 1.82
C PRO A 691 0.80 7.40 1.85
N PRO A 692 1.48 7.01 2.95
CA PRO A 692 2.12 5.71 3.06
C PRO A 692 1.09 4.56 2.92
N PRO A 693 1.52 3.37 2.44
CA PRO A 693 0.64 2.23 2.22
C PRO A 693 -0.14 1.88 3.50
N ALA A 694 -1.40 1.49 3.31
CA ALA A 694 -2.27 1.18 4.43
C ALA A 694 -1.85 -0.17 5.06
N LEU A 695 -1.30 -0.13 6.28
CA LEU A 695 -1.17 -1.32 7.13
C LEU A 695 -2.58 -1.92 7.37
N SER A 696 -2.84 -3.12 6.88
CA SER A 696 -4.05 -3.90 7.19
C SER A 696 -4.05 -4.24 8.68
N VAL A 697 -5.18 -4.06 9.34
CA VAL A 697 -5.44 -4.64 10.66
C VAL A 697 -6.53 -5.66 10.44
N GLU A 698 -6.32 -6.89 10.91
CA GLU A 698 -7.40 -7.84 11.12
C GLU A 698 -8.36 -7.20 12.13
N GLU A 699 -9.48 -6.69 11.63
CA GLU A 699 -10.69 -6.64 12.47
C GLU A 699 -11.09 -8.10 12.67
N ASP A 700 -11.38 -8.46 13.92
CA ASP A 700 -12.01 -9.73 14.27
C ASP A 700 -13.01 -10.10 13.16
N LEU A 701 -12.85 -11.26 12.53
CA LEU A 701 -13.82 -11.83 11.59
C LEU A 701 -15.10 -12.16 12.36
N ASP A 702 -15.78 -11.12 12.79
CA ASP A 702 -17.13 -11.14 13.32
C ASP A 702 -18.03 -11.37 12.11
N GLY A 703 -18.76 -12.49 12.10
CA GLY A 703 -19.80 -12.85 11.12
C GLY A 703 -21.00 -11.89 11.08
N THR A 704 -20.82 -10.62 11.44
CA THR A 704 -21.76 -9.52 11.27
C THR A 704 -21.06 -8.36 10.57
N ALA A 705 -20.94 -8.49 9.24
CA ALA A 705 -20.31 -7.53 8.33
C ALA A 705 -20.98 -6.13 8.26
N ALA A 706 -21.74 -5.70 9.27
CA ALA A 706 -22.57 -4.50 9.18
C ALA A 706 -22.48 -3.49 10.35
N ALA A 707 -21.83 -3.81 11.48
CA ALA A 707 -21.88 -2.92 12.66
C ALA A 707 -20.54 -2.43 13.21
N ALA A 708 -19.41 -3.09 12.96
CA ALA A 708 -18.08 -2.65 13.42
C ALA A 708 -17.30 -1.83 12.38
N THR A 709 -17.65 -1.95 11.10
CA THR A 709 -16.94 -1.37 9.95
C THR A 709 -17.03 0.17 9.86
N ARG A 710 -17.79 0.84 10.73
CA ARG A 710 -18.04 2.29 10.63
C ARG A 710 -17.40 3.17 11.71
N ASP A 711 -16.92 2.63 12.83
CA ASP A 711 -16.52 3.50 13.96
C ASP A 711 -15.00 3.62 14.22
N MET A 712 -14.15 2.76 13.62
CA MET A 712 -12.69 2.80 13.87
C MET A 712 -11.81 3.11 12.65
N SER A 713 -12.35 3.02 11.42
CA SER A 713 -11.63 3.41 10.19
C SER A 713 -11.19 4.89 10.20
N TRP A 714 -11.88 5.74 10.98
CA TRP A 714 -11.54 7.15 11.19
C TRP A 714 -10.34 7.39 12.12
N PHE A 715 -9.94 6.40 12.93
CA PHE A 715 -8.87 6.49 13.94
C PHE A 715 -7.61 5.67 13.62
N LEU A 716 -7.67 4.74 12.68
CA LEU A 716 -6.60 3.77 12.39
C LEU A 716 -5.33 4.34 11.77
N PRO A 717 -5.35 5.34 10.86
CA PRO A 717 -4.11 5.95 10.35
C PRO A 717 -3.30 6.64 11.46
N ARG A 718 -3.97 7.21 12.48
CA ARG A 718 -3.35 8.08 13.49
C ARG A 718 -2.48 7.36 14.53
N LYS A 719 -2.80 6.10 14.85
CA LYS A 719 -2.04 5.31 15.85
C LYS A 719 -0.65 4.90 15.36
N ARG A 720 -0.47 4.86 14.04
CA ARG A 720 0.69 4.29 13.33
C ARG A 720 1.68 5.36 12.93
N SER A 721 1.20 6.57 12.67
CA SER A 721 2.02 7.71 12.28
C SER A 721 3.10 8.05 13.31
N LEU A 722 2.87 7.82 14.61
CA LEU A 722 3.89 8.07 15.65
C LEU A 722 5.10 7.14 15.54
N LEU A 723 4.96 5.97 14.88
CA LEU A 723 6.03 4.98 14.76
C LEU A 723 7.15 5.42 13.82
N THR A 724 6.90 6.43 12.96
CA THR A 724 7.92 6.97 12.07
C THR A 724 9.07 7.58 12.87
N PRO A 725 10.32 7.59 12.35
CA PRO A 725 11.44 8.26 13.01
C PRO A 725 11.14 9.72 13.34
N PHE A 726 10.56 10.44 12.38
CA PHE A 726 10.24 11.87 12.49
C PHE A 726 8.75 12.14 12.31
N GLY A 727 8.17 12.96 13.19
CA GLY A 727 6.77 13.34 13.11
C GLY A 727 6.49 14.73 13.68
N VAL A 728 5.52 15.42 13.09
CA VAL A 728 4.97 16.69 13.59
C VAL A 728 3.47 16.55 13.71
N GLY A 729 2.89 16.83 14.87
CA GLY A 729 1.47 16.64 15.07
C GLY A 729 0.93 17.29 16.34
N THR A 730 -0.32 16.97 16.70
CA THR A 730 -0.92 17.55 17.91
C THR A 730 -0.46 16.86 19.19
N VAL A 731 -0.36 17.64 20.28
CA VAL A 731 -0.06 17.14 21.62
C VAL A 731 -0.96 15.98 22.06
N ASP A 732 -2.23 15.96 21.60
CA ASP A 732 -3.18 14.89 21.91
C ASP A 732 -2.67 13.50 21.54
N GLN A 733 -1.86 13.38 20.48
CA GLN A 733 -1.30 12.08 20.07
C GLN A 733 -0.37 11.49 21.12
N THR A 734 0.38 12.35 21.83
CA THR A 734 1.24 11.93 22.93
C THR A 734 0.43 11.66 24.20
N LEU A 735 -0.58 12.47 24.51
CA LEU A 735 -1.42 12.27 25.69
C LEU A 735 -2.24 10.98 25.62
N LEU A 736 -2.67 10.57 24.42
CA LEU A 736 -3.32 9.27 24.19
C LEU A 736 -2.44 8.07 24.58
N SER A 737 -1.13 8.24 24.74
CA SER A 737 -0.22 7.17 25.18
C SER A 737 -0.35 6.84 26.67
N VAL A 738 -0.93 7.73 27.49
CA VAL A 738 -1.13 7.52 28.94
C VAL A 738 -2.60 7.39 29.34
N LEU A 739 -3.51 7.51 28.38
CA LEU A 739 -4.92 7.23 28.58
C LEU A 739 -5.21 5.73 28.44
N GLN A 740 -6.22 5.24 29.18
CA GLN A 740 -6.67 3.85 29.13
C GLN A 740 -7.44 3.55 27.84
N THR A 741 -6.74 3.59 26.71
CA THR A 741 -7.28 3.36 25.37
C THR A 741 -6.64 2.12 24.73
N ARG A 742 -7.35 1.48 23.80
CA ARG A 742 -6.78 0.34 23.04
C ARG A 742 -5.49 0.76 22.33
N HIS A 743 -4.45 -0.06 22.46
CA HIS A 743 -3.11 0.14 21.90
C HIS A 743 -2.35 1.37 22.45
N PHE A 744 -2.58 1.77 23.70
CA PHE A 744 -1.79 2.85 24.31
C PHE A 744 -0.28 2.53 24.32
N PHE A 745 0.08 1.26 24.55
CA PHE A 745 1.47 0.78 24.58
C PHE A 745 2.17 0.86 23.21
N VAL A 746 1.45 0.82 22.08
CA VAL A 746 2.01 1.07 20.75
C VAL A 746 2.49 2.50 20.64
N ARG A 747 1.76 3.47 21.21
CA ARG A 747 2.16 4.88 21.23
C ARG A 747 3.35 5.10 22.16
N LEU A 748 3.40 4.45 23.32
CA LEU A 748 4.57 4.50 24.19
C LEU A 748 5.80 3.89 23.51
N PHE A 749 5.65 2.77 22.80
CA PHE A 749 6.71 2.20 21.97
C PHE A 749 7.14 3.16 20.86
N ALA A 750 6.19 3.82 20.21
CA ALA A 750 6.46 4.84 19.21
C ALA A 750 7.28 6.01 19.80
N LEU A 751 6.94 6.49 21.00
CA LEU A 751 7.63 7.60 21.67
C LEU A 751 8.94 7.19 22.35
N SER A 752 9.20 5.90 22.51
CA SER A 752 10.39 5.39 23.20
C SER A 752 11.69 5.81 22.52
N ASN A 753 12.66 6.20 23.35
CA ASN A 753 13.97 6.72 22.94
C ASN A 753 13.89 7.80 21.83
N LYS A 754 12.85 8.63 21.78
CA LYS A 754 12.77 9.82 20.91
C LYS A 754 13.07 11.09 21.70
N THR A 755 13.48 12.15 21.00
CA THR A 755 13.29 13.50 21.53
C THR A 755 11.85 13.94 21.24
N ILE A 756 11.20 14.56 22.22
CA ILE A 756 9.83 15.07 22.09
C ILE A 756 9.84 16.55 22.43
N ILE A 757 9.46 17.37 21.45
CA ILE A 757 9.36 18.82 21.62
C ILE A 757 7.88 19.17 21.82
N PHE A 758 7.54 19.81 22.92
CA PHE A 758 6.22 20.40 23.15
C PHE A 758 6.30 21.91 22.97
N ASP A 759 5.59 22.43 21.98
CA ASP A 759 5.55 23.86 21.70
C ASP A 759 4.34 24.54 22.37
N GLU A 760 4.56 25.78 22.80
CA GLU A 760 3.59 26.64 23.48
C GLU A 760 2.87 26.00 24.68
N VAL A 761 3.64 25.42 25.59
CA VAL A 761 3.14 24.70 26.79
C VAL A 761 2.26 25.58 27.70
N HIS A 762 2.44 26.90 27.66
CA HIS A 762 1.59 27.85 28.41
C HIS A 762 0.11 27.85 28.00
N ALA A 763 -0.22 27.30 26.82
CA ALA A 763 -1.59 27.18 26.34
C ALA A 763 -2.33 25.94 26.88
N TYR A 764 -1.68 25.07 27.66
CA TYR A 764 -2.30 23.84 28.16
C TYR A 764 -3.04 24.10 29.48
N ASP A 765 -4.35 23.82 29.50
CA ASP A 765 -5.24 24.04 30.66
C ASP A 765 -4.90 23.21 31.90
N VAL A 766 -5.45 23.61 33.05
CA VAL A 766 -5.28 22.96 34.37
C VAL A 766 -5.58 21.44 34.34
N TYR A 767 -6.59 20.99 33.57
CA TYR A 767 -6.93 19.57 33.40
C TYR A 767 -5.83 18.77 32.67
N MET A 768 -5.16 19.40 31.71
CA MET A 768 -4.05 18.78 30.97
C MET A 768 -2.82 18.60 31.87
N SER A 769 -2.71 19.34 32.97
CA SER A 769 -1.50 19.33 33.81
C SER A 769 -1.23 17.97 34.49
N GLU A 770 -2.25 17.21 34.91
CA GLU A 770 -2.06 15.89 35.52
C GLU A 770 -1.73 14.82 34.48
N LEU A 771 -2.47 14.81 33.36
CA LEU A 771 -2.20 13.91 32.22
C LEU A 771 -0.79 14.15 31.67
N PHE A 772 -0.38 15.41 31.57
CA PHE A 772 0.96 15.79 31.11
C PHE A 772 2.05 15.34 32.09
N GLN A 773 1.84 15.47 33.40
CA GLN A 773 2.76 14.91 34.40
C GLN A 773 2.88 13.38 34.28
N GLN A 774 1.75 12.68 34.08
CA GLN A 774 1.76 11.24 33.87
C GLN A 774 2.48 10.85 32.57
N LEU A 775 2.32 11.65 31.52
CA LEU A 775 3.07 11.52 30.28
C LEU A 775 4.57 11.69 30.53
N LEU A 776 5.01 12.75 31.22
CA LEU A 776 6.43 12.96 31.53
C LEU A 776 7.05 11.79 32.31
N ARG A 777 6.33 11.22 33.28
CA ARG A 777 6.77 10.01 34.00
C ARG A 777 7.02 8.85 33.05
N TRP A 778 6.07 8.56 32.17
CA TRP A 778 6.23 7.50 31.17
C TRP A 778 7.34 7.79 30.16
N LEU A 779 7.45 9.03 29.68
CA LEU A 779 8.50 9.46 28.75
C LEU A 779 9.90 9.25 29.32
N ARG A 780 10.11 9.58 30.60
CA ARG A 780 11.36 9.27 31.31
C ARG A 780 11.61 7.76 31.33
N MET A 781 10.61 6.96 31.67
CA MET A 781 10.77 5.49 31.75
C MET A 781 11.13 4.86 30.40
N VAL A 782 10.58 5.36 29.30
CA VAL A 782 10.89 4.87 27.94
C VAL A 782 12.13 5.53 27.32
N GLY A 783 12.92 6.26 28.10
CA GLY A 783 14.19 6.87 27.67
C GLY A 783 14.05 8.06 26.73
N ALA A 784 12.89 8.72 26.69
CA ALA A 784 12.65 9.89 25.85
C ALA A 784 13.21 11.18 26.47
N THR A 785 13.87 11.99 25.65
CA THR A 785 14.25 13.36 26.00
C THR A 785 13.06 14.28 25.73
N VAL A 786 12.77 15.21 26.64
CA VAL A 786 11.64 16.12 26.53
C VAL A 786 12.11 17.57 26.50
N ILE A 787 11.67 18.32 25.51
CA ILE A 787 11.95 19.75 25.38
C ILE A 787 10.62 20.51 25.42
N LEU A 788 10.46 21.40 26.39
CA LEU A 788 9.27 22.21 26.60
C LEU A 788 9.56 23.65 26.20
N LEU A 789 8.80 24.18 25.25
CA LEU A 789 8.90 25.58 24.82
C LEU A 789 7.72 26.36 25.38
N SER A 790 8.01 27.49 26.03
CA SER A 790 6.97 28.34 26.59
C SER A 790 7.37 29.81 26.53
N ALA A 791 6.37 30.68 26.39
CA ALA A 791 6.57 32.12 26.56
C ALA A 791 6.90 32.47 28.03
N THR A 792 6.17 31.88 28.98
CA THR A 792 6.37 32.01 30.43
C THR A 792 5.75 30.80 31.15
N LEU A 793 6.34 30.28 32.22
CA LEU A 793 5.71 29.31 33.11
C LEU A 793 5.79 29.75 34.58
N PRO A 794 4.72 29.56 35.38
CA PRO A 794 4.80 29.74 36.82
C PRO A 794 5.86 28.82 37.44
N ALA A 795 6.64 29.33 38.40
CA ALA A 795 7.69 28.55 39.05
C ALA A 795 7.17 27.26 39.72
N ALA A 796 5.93 27.28 40.25
CA ALA A 796 5.28 26.10 40.80
C ALA A 796 5.01 25.02 39.73
N THR A 797 4.53 25.41 38.54
CA THR A 797 4.31 24.50 37.42
C THR A 797 5.63 23.90 36.96
N ARG A 798 6.66 24.72 36.80
CA ARG A 798 8.00 24.26 36.40
C ARG A 798 8.56 23.21 37.35
N ARG A 799 8.48 23.44 38.67
CA ARG A 799 8.89 22.45 39.69
C ARG A 799 8.15 21.13 39.55
N ARG A 800 6.82 21.16 39.38
CA ARG A 800 6.00 19.94 39.20
C ARG A 800 6.38 19.16 37.95
N LEU A 801 6.70 19.83 36.84
CA LEU A 801 7.13 19.17 35.60
C LEU A 801 8.49 18.49 35.76
N VAL A 802 9.44 19.17 36.41
CA VAL A 802 10.76 18.60 36.72
C VAL A 802 10.64 17.43 37.68
N GLU A 803 9.83 17.54 38.73
CA GLU A 803 9.53 16.47 39.68
C GLU A 803 8.89 15.26 38.97
N ALA A 804 7.92 15.48 38.08
CA ALA A 804 7.26 14.41 37.34
C ALA A 804 8.24 13.66 36.41
N TYR A 805 9.16 14.36 35.75
CA TYR A 805 10.14 13.72 34.86
C TYR A 805 11.29 13.06 35.64
N THR A 806 11.87 13.72 36.65
CA THR A 806 13.02 13.19 37.41
C THR A 806 12.62 12.12 38.43
N GLY A 807 11.37 12.16 38.91
CA GLY A 807 10.90 11.35 40.03
C GLY A 807 11.51 11.75 41.38
N THR A 808 12.21 12.88 41.45
CA THR A 808 12.81 13.41 42.69
C THR A 808 11.81 14.34 43.37
N GLU A 809 11.42 14.04 44.61
CA GLU A 809 10.56 14.93 45.40
C GLU A 809 11.29 16.24 45.70
N LYS A 810 10.64 17.38 45.38
CA LYS A 810 11.20 18.74 45.58
C LYS A 810 12.60 18.95 44.98
N PRO A 811 12.75 18.95 43.64
CA PRO A 811 14.05 19.21 43.02
C PRO A 811 14.59 20.59 43.43
N GLU A 812 15.88 20.66 43.78
CA GLU A 812 16.57 21.91 44.09
C GLU A 812 16.75 22.72 42.80
N LEU A 813 15.76 23.55 42.49
CA LEU A 813 15.81 24.50 41.38
C LEU A 813 16.14 25.88 41.92
N THR A 814 17.35 26.37 41.60
CA THR A 814 17.75 27.76 41.86
C THR A 814 16.77 28.73 41.21
N HIS A 815 16.33 29.75 41.95
CA HIS A 815 15.41 30.76 41.42
C HIS A 815 16.13 31.63 40.39
N ALA A 816 15.75 31.54 39.11
CA ALA A 816 16.24 32.42 38.05
C ALA A 816 15.15 33.38 37.56
N PRO A 817 15.51 34.64 37.23
CA PRO A 817 14.60 35.57 36.58
C PRO A 817 14.32 35.14 35.13
N TYR A 818 13.19 35.60 34.59
CA TYR A 818 12.89 35.49 33.17
C TYR A 818 13.81 36.40 32.34
N PRO A 819 14.28 35.99 31.14
CA PRO A 819 14.16 34.67 30.51
C PRO A 819 15.14 33.61 31.08
N SER A 820 14.83 32.31 30.94
CA SER A 820 15.71 31.24 31.47
C SER A 820 15.56 29.89 30.75
N ILE A 821 16.59 29.04 30.85
CA ILE A 821 16.54 27.61 30.49
C ILE A 821 16.64 26.78 31.76
N THR A 822 15.62 26.00 32.06
CA THR A 822 15.65 25.00 33.15
C THR A 822 15.93 23.63 32.56
N TRP A 823 16.79 22.85 33.18
CA TRP A 823 17.15 21.52 32.69
C TRP A 823 17.22 20.51 33.84
N ALA A 824 16.98 19.25 33.52
CA ALA A 824 17.21 18.11 34.38
C ALA A 824 17.67 16.91 33.55
N SER A 825 18.75 16.26 33.96
CA SER A 825 19.31 15.07 33.30
C SER A 825 19.91 14.16 34.37
N GLY A 826 19.55 12.87 34.34
CA GLY A 826 19.91 11.94 35.40
C GLY A 826 19.44 12.42 36.78
N ALA A 827 20.39 12.57 37.72
CA ALA A 827 20.14 13.10 39.07
C ALA A 827 20.45 14.60 39.21
N GLN A 828 20.87 15.28 38.13
CA GLN A 828 21.24 16.69 38.14
C GLN A 828 20.10 17.55 37.57
N SER A 829 19.94 18.74 38.13
CA SER A 829 19.02 19.76 37.60
C SER A 829 19.60 21.15 37.83
N GLY A 830 19.25 22.09 36.96
CA GLY A 830 19.74 23.45 37.06
C GLY A 830 18.88 24.45 36.30
N VAL A 831 19.17 25.74 36.52
CA VAL A 831 18.53 26.84 35.80
C VAL A 831 19.59 27.81 35.31
N ILE A 832 19.58 28.09 34.01
CA ILE A 832 20.47 29.02 33.33
C ILE A 832 19.69 30.30 33.05
N PRO A 833 20.00 31.43 33.72
CA PRO A 833 19.40 32.71 33.40
C PRO A 833 19.89 33.18 32.02
N LEU A 834 18.98 33.73 31.22
CA LEU A 834 19.28 34.26 29.89
C LEU A 834 19.28 35.80 29.92
N ALA A 835 20.14 36.41 29.11
CA ALA A 835 20.11 37.86 28.91
C ALA A 835 18.77 38.28 28.28
N ALA A 836 18.08 39.25 28.86
CA ALA A 836 16.84 39.78 28.31
C ALA A 836 17.10 40.38 26.92
N THR A 837 16.50 39.79 25.88
CA THR A 837 16.74 40.21 24.49
C THR A 837 15.98 41.48 24.11
N GLU A 838 14.95 41.88 24.85
CA GLU A 838 14.29 43.19 24.69
C GLU A 838 13.70 43.66 26.03
N ALA A 839 14.10 44.85 26.48
CA ALA A 839 13.31 45.58 27.47
C ALA A 839 12.03 46.05 26.77
N ARG A 840 10.93 45.29 26.88
CA ARG A 840 9.62 45.84 26.52
C ARG A 840 9.42 47.11 27.37
N PRO A 841 8.99 48.24 26.77
CA PRO A 841 8.62 49.40 27.58
C PRO A 841 7.59 48.95 28.63
N PRO A 842 7.65 49.48 29.87
CA PRO A 842 6.79 49.04 30.95
C PRO A 842 5.32 49.13 30.52
N ILE A 843 4.60 48.01 30.60
CA ILE A 843 3.15 47.99 30.37
C ILE A 843 2.51 48.69 31.57
N ALA A 844 2.04 49.92 31.37
CA ALA A 844 1.28 50.65 32.38
C ALA A 844 -0.16 50.14 32.40
N LEU A 845 -0.54 49.47 33.49
CA LEU A 845 -1.93 49.07 33.72
C LEU A 845 -2.69 50.24 34.37
N HIS A 846 -3.66 50.79 33.67
CA HIS A 846 -4.57 51.80 34.20
C HIS A 846 -5.92 51.16 34.54
N ARG A 847 -6.41 51.38 35.76
CA ARG A 847 -7.79 51.01 36.10
C ARG A 847 -8.73 52.04 35.46
N ILE A 848 -9.73 51.53 34.74
CA ILE A 848 -10.86 52.31 34.25
C ILE A 848 -12.12 51.87 35.00
N ASP A 849 -13.03 52.81 35.21
CA ASP A 849 -14.33 52.50 35.79
C ASP A 849 -15.17 51.66 34.82
N ARG A 850 -16.04 50.79 35.37
CA ARG A 850 -16.84 49.83 34.58
C ARG A 850 -17.98 50.47 33.76
N ASN A 851 -18.03 51.79 33.66
CA ASN A 851 -19.04 52.47 32.87
C ASN A 851 -18.59 52.56 31.39
N PRO A 852 -19.49 52.45 30.41
CA PRO A 852 -19.14 52.50 28.99
C PRO A 852 -18.44 53.80 28.56
N GLN A 853 -18.74 54.92 29.24
CA GLN A 853 -18.19 56.24 28.94
C GLN A 853 -16.67 56.28 29.18
N SER A 854 -16.22 55.74 30.31
CA SER A 854 -14.80 55.67 30.70
C SER A 854 -13.99 54.76 29.76
N LEU A 855 -14.61 53.74 29.17
CA LEU A 855 -13.98 52.93 28.12
C LEU A 855 -13.81 53.75 26.83
N VAL A 856 -14.84 54.49 26.41
CA VAL A 856 -14.80 55.34 25.21
C VAL A 856 -13.77 56.46 25.36
N GLU A 857 -13.71 57.13 26.52
CA GLU A 857 -12.72 58.18 26.81
C GLU A 857 -11.29 57.62 26.85
N ALA A 858 -11.08 56.46 27.48
CA ALA A 858 -9.77 55.82 27.52
C ALA A 858 -9.30 55.38 26.13
N LEU A 859 -10.20 54.85 25.29
CA LEU A 859 -9.89 54.49 23.90
C LEU A 859 -9.61 55.73 23.06
N ALA A 860 -10.42 56.80 23.16
CA ALA A 860 -10.23 58.03 22.41
C ALA A 860 -8.91 58.76 22.75
N THR A 861 -8.43 58.60 23.99
CA THR A 861 -7.19 59.24 24.46
C THR A 861 -5.94 58.45 24.03
N ASN A 862 -6.03 57.12 23.89
CA ASN A 862 -4.87 56.24 23.68
C ASN A 862 -4.76 55.63 22.26
N LEU A 863 -5.77 55.79 21.39
CA LEU A 863 -5.76 55.29 20.00
C LEU A 863 -5.49 56.38 18.93
N LYS A 864 -4.82 57.48 19.29
CA LYS A 864 -4.35 58.47 18.29
C LYS A 864 -3.08 58.02 17.59
#